data_AF-A0A2G6IYM8-F1
#
_entry.id   AF-A0A2G6IYM8-F1
#
_cell.length_a   1.000
_cell.length_b   1.000
_cell.length_c   1.000
_cell.angle_alpha   90.00
_cell.angle_beta   90.00
_cell.angle_gamma   90.00
#
_symmetry.space_group_name_H-M   'P 1'
#
loop_
_entity.id
_entity.type
_entity.pdbx_description
1 polymer ?
#
loop_
_entity_poly.entity_id
_entity_poly.type
_entity_poly.pdbx_seq_one_letter_code
_entity_poly.pdbx_strand_id
1 'polypeptide(L)'
;MHPEQRLLQLPARRRRRDPDLRQQQRPWRLLRRRDLRPGQRLGGLHRQDPGGRDLQRPRRRLRQRRGRGRRSRPGHLQQQRQRRHTPELETCNFADDDCDGEVDEDFRDGSGAYVDDANCGTCGVSCSGAIPNATATCNIGPGGGPRCEVASCDPGYYLAGPLTCLPATDNTCESCATDANCPTPGDMCLSLDGGTFCGRDCAAGNLHDTPEGYCPAGYTCAAVSGGGQQCVPDSGSCTCLAGDGGETRTCIRSNAVGTCYGTETCDPASGWTGCTARVPSEEICDAIDNDCNSAVDDVAGRGTSCAITNAYGTCGGVRDCVSGQADVQCVGQTPAEEICNYFDDDCDGQEDEGFTDLDTSCSEGVGACRRFGFYVCTGDGSDTVCNAVAGSPTTELCDNVDNDCDGSIDEDPAWADKGQPCSEGLGVCQVSGVFACSDDGSATVCSQHAPTPSVSDESGLCNELDDDCDGSADEDFPTKGDVCSSGLGVCRAFGNYVCAADGSDVECDATAGTPQVSTEEGYCDLLDNDCDGLTDEEYLDAQSKYYRDDACGNCFTDCTEIYDKPQSYGLCDTDPATPTCQLTCCSVGDTHPSCTVDADFFNLNDVPDDGCEFQLDTDAIYVSGSSPAASDTVGCGRGPVGTGGGHYPCATIGYALSVADSLGRSKVLVADGLYEESVTLIEGISLLGGYRADTWERNVDATNTTIRGVTSGFHVKTIIADGISSETTLLEGFIIDGASNFNAGGNSYAIWVRDCTSALRIDHNIIFGGDGGAGDNGGDGGVGGDGGSAQQGERSILQNSHQRSQCQAHADTPGNISPCWNSDTNSLGTTTCGNGGSNTCGGADVSGGQGAGAVCPNNVDQQPNGATGFSAGASHGAAGTAGVGGHDRRSSNCGSFNTGSFNAVGLPGGDGGRGSDAGGGQGCSAITGSVSGGEWTGSPGSSGAAGTHGGGGGGGGAGGGADVSYNCSGSPDDTLGGSGGGGGAGGCGGDGGDGGDGGGGAFVIFITNTSTTAAANLPLIRSNTMTRGVGGDGGNGGIGGKGGLGGEGADGGLVFGRWAFAMGNGGRGGQGGDGGHGGGGGGGCGGASYGIYVHNQSGTPTYHLAADANVFMPGGGGGTGGAGGASNGNGGHAGSDGAAANWNY
;
A
#
# COMPACT_ATOMS: atom_id res chain seq x y z
N MET A 1 51.00 -35.67 -1.34
CA MET A 1 52.38 -35.65 -0.78
C MET A 1 52.64 -34.29 -0.12
N HIS A 2 53.39 -34.27 0.97
CA HIS A 2 53.96 -33.09 1.66
C HIS A 2 55.24 -32.58 0.92
N PRO A 3 55.92 -31.48 1.34
CA PRO A 3 55.47 -30.17 1.84
C PRO A 3 56.36 -28.98 1.34
N GLU A 4 56.07 -27.73 1.78
CA GLU A 4 56.96 -26.79 2.54
C GLU A 4 56.26 -25.39 2.60
N GLN A 5 55.85 -24.77 3.72
CA GLN A 5 56.51 -24.36 4.99
C GLN A 5 57.61 -23.28 4.79
N ARG A 6 57.45 -21.97 5.11
CA ARG A 6 57.39 -21.26 6.42
C ARG A 6 57.38 -19.72 6.18
N LEU A 7 57.08 -18.74 7.08
CA LEU A 7 56.53 -18.61 8.45
C LEU A 7 56.21 -17.10 8.76
N LEU A 8 55.06 -16.78 9.38
CA LEU A 8 54.78 -15.61 10.28
C LEU A 8 54.82 -14.17 9.68
N GLN A 9 54.05 -13.16 10.15
CA GLN A 9 53.23 -13.01 11.38
C GLN A 9 52.04 -12.01 11.18
N LEU A 10 50.95 -12.18 11.96
CA LEU A 10 49.71 -11.37 12.03
C LEU A 10 49.86 -10.15 12.99
N PRO A 11 48.86 -9.28 13.32
CA PRO A 11 47.42 -9.17 12.93
C PRO A 11 46.98 -7.72 12.50
N ALA A 12 45.71 -7.33 12.34
CA ALA A 12 44.49 -7.91 11.70
C ALA A 12 43.30 -6.90 11.81
N ARG A 13 42.42 -6.78 10.80
CA ARG A 13 41.03 -6.23 10.92
C ARG A 13 40.08 -6.83 9.86
N ARG A 14 38.77 -6.84 10.16
CA ARG A 14 37.75 -7.73 9.56
C ARG A 14 37.05 -7.15 8.32
N ARG A 15 36.60 -8.03 7.41
CA ARG A 15 35.62 -7.74 6.33
C ARG A 15 34.20 -8.10 6.78
N ARG A 16 33.19 -7.46 6.16
CA ARG A 16 31.76 -7.82 6.22
C ARG A 16 31.44 -8.97 5.25
N ARG A 17 30.37 -9.72 5.55
CA ARG A 17 29.45 -10.38 4.59
C ARG A 17 28.08 -10.57 5.25
N ASP A 18 27.05 -10.53 4.42
CA ASP A 18 25.64 -10.96 4.55
C ASP A 18 25.51 -12.43 5.04
N PRO A 19 24.33 -13.01 5.43
CA PRO A 19 23.01 -12.77 4.78
C PRO A 19 21.67 -12.90 5.57
N ASP A 20 20.64 -12.27 5.00
CA ASP A 20 19.28 -12.76 4.61
C ASP A 20 18.26 -13.43 5.61
N LEU A 21 16.97 -13.31 5.22
CA LEU A 21 15.75 -14.10 5.52
C LEU A 21 14.75 -13.76 6.66
N ARG A 22 13.48 -13.60 6.22
CA ARG A 22 12.17 -14.04 6.79
C ARG A 22 11.47 -13.17 7.87
N GLN A 23 10.25 -12.66 7.58
CA GLN A 23 8.89 -13.15 7.95
C GLN A 23 8.46 -12.75 9.39
N GLN A 24 7.20 -12.48 9.77
CA GLN A 24 5.92 -12.21 9.07
C GLN A 24 4.88 -11.65 10.10
N GLN A 25 3.75 -11.10 9.61
CA GLN A 25 2.42 -11.00 10.27
C GLN A 25 2.12 -10.01 11.43
N ARG A 26 0.83 -9.60 11.48
CA ARG A 26 0.15 -8.63 12.39
C ARG A 26 -0.69 -9.40 13.44
N PRO A 27 -1.34 -8.81 14.50
CA PRO A 27 -2.63 -8.08 14.31
C PRO A 27 -3.13 -7.06 15.37
N TRP A 28 -3.90 -6.06 14.90
CA TRP A 28 -5.15 -5.44 15.43
C TRP A 28 -5.55 -5.38 16.94
N ARG A 29 -5.90 -4.14 17.37
CA ARG A 29 -7.19 -3.67 18.00
C ARG A 29 -7.37 -3.41 19.52
N LEU A 30 -7.76 -2.13 19.79
CA LEU A 30 -9.02 -1.66 20.46
C LEU A 30 -9.08 -1.20 21.97
N LEU A 31 -9.47 0.09 22.14
CA LEU A 31 -10.54 0.66 23.03
C LEU A 31 -10.25 1.50 24.32
N ARG A 32 -10.81 2.74 24.26
CA ARG A 32 -11.67 3.45 25.26
C ARG A 32 -11.09 4.22 26.47
N ARG A 33 -11.44 5.52 26.48
CA ARG A 33 -12.17 6.32 27.52
C ARG A 33 -11.61 6.33 28.97
N ARG A 34 -11.51 7.51 29.60
CA ARG A 34 -12.62 8.29 30.23
C ARG A 34 -12.10 9.72 30.57
N ASP A 35 -12.91 10.75 30.84
CA ASP A 35 -13.42 11.04 32.20
C ASP A 35 -14.58 12.07 32.33
N LEU A 36 -14.95 12.43 33.58
CA LEU A 36 -16.29 12.92 33.98
C LEU A 36 -16.35 14.31 34.69
N ARG A 37 -17.36 15.12 34.27
CA ARG A 37 -18.22 16.02 35.10
C ARG A 37 -17.63 17.33 35.71
N PRO A 38 -18.46 18.30 36.22
CA PRO A 38 -19.92 18.55 36.07
C PRO A 38 -20.36 20.04 35.77
N GLY A 39 -21.65 20.27 35.41
CA GLY A 39 -22.31 21.60 35.34
C GLY A 39 -23.86 21.52 35.28
N GLN A 40 -24.62 22.58 35.59
CA GLN A 40 -26.08 22.52 35.90
C GLN A 40 -27.05 23.44 35.09
N ARG A 41 -28.35 23.01 35.05
CA ARG A 41 -29.63 23.79 34.85
C ARG A 41 -29.97 24.27 33.41
N LEU A 42 -31.23 24.37 32.94
CA LEU A 42 -32.59 24.44 33.56
C LEU A 42 -33.72 24.05 32.54
N GLY A 43 -34.92 23.62 32.98
CA GLY A 43 -36.19 23.63 32.18
C GLY A 43 -36.88 22.28 31.90
N GLY A 44 -38.22 22.19 31.91
CA GLY A 44 -39.02 20.97 31.59
C GLY A 44 -40.55 21.21 31.56
N LEU A 45 -41.42 20.20 31.30
CA LEU A 45 -42.90 20.19 31.52
C LEU A 45 -43.62 18.81 31.28
N HIS A 46 -44.70 18.54 32.05
CA HIS A 46 -45.94 17.70 31.88
C HIS A 46 -46.06 16.14 31.69
N ARG A 47 -46.65 15.47 32.71
CA ARG A 47 -47.94 14.67 32.84
C ARG A 47 -48.82 14.32 31.59
N GLN A 48 -49.77 13.34 31.52
CA GLN A 48 -50.25 12.16 32.33
C GLN A 48 -51.35 11.36 31.55
N ASP A 49 -51.51 10.03 31.81
CA ASP A 49 -52.75 9.18 31.81
C ASP A 49 -53.64 8.99 30.52
N PRO A 50 -54.68 8.12 30.48
CA PRO A 50 -54.65 6.63 30.62
C PRO A 50 -55.66 5.83 29.71
N GLY A 51 -55.66 4.48 29.79
CA GLY A 51 -56.88 3.63 29.66
C GLY A 51 -57.15 2.88 28.33
N GLY A 52 -57.76 1.69 28.41
CA GLY A 52 -58.06 0.80 27.25
C GLY A 52 -59.54 0.43 27.05
N ARG A 53 -59.86 -0.36 26.00
CA ARG A 53 -61.16 -1.06 25.81
C ARG A 53 -61.15 -2.15 24.72
N ASP A 54 -62.29 -2.80 24.53
CA ASP A 54 -62.54 -4.14 23.96
C ASP A 54 -63.47 -4.13 22.70
N LEU A 55 -63.68 -5.29 22.07
CA LEU A 55 -64.81 -5.74 21.19
C LEU A 55 -64.63 -5.99 19.66
N GLN A 56 -64.68 -7.30 19.31
CA GLN A 56 -65.53 -8.00 18.30
C GLN A 56 -65.42 -7.83 16.74
N ARG A 57 -65.01 -8.94 16.07
CA ARG A 57 -65.67 -9.76 14.99
C ARG A 57 -66.42 -9.07 13.80
N PRO A 58 -66.41 -9.63 12.54
CA PRO A 58 -66.86 -11.02 12.27
C PRO A 58 -66.43 -11.82 10.98
N ARG A 59 -66.56 -13.17 11.07
CA ARG A 59 -67.00 -14.17 10.05
C ARG A 59 -66.25 -14.38 8.70
N ARG A 60 -65.87 -15.66 8.46
CA ARG A 60 -66.38 -16.50 7.34
C ARG A 60 -66.43 -18.00 7.72
N ARG A 61 -67.05 -18.85 6.89
CA ARG A 61 -67.45 -20.26 7.19
C ARG A 61 -67.02 -21.23 6.07
N LEU A 62 -66.79 -22.51 6.42
CA LEU A 62 -67.16 -23.78 5.74
C LEU A 62 -66.71 -24.93 6.70
N ARG A 63 -67.54 -25.86 7.24
CA ARG A 63 -68.25 -27.02 6.65
C ARG A 63 -67.35 -27.90 5.75
N GLN A 64 -67.31 -29.24 5.83
CA GLN A 64 -68.01 -30.26 6.64
C GLN A 64 -67.42 -31.66 6.28
N ARG A 65 -67.36 -32.65 7.20
CA ARG A 65 -67.86 -34.05 7.01
C ARG A 65 -67.51 -35.00 8.16
N ARG A 66 -68.30 -36.08 8.30
CA ARG A 66 -68.18 -37.17 9.29
C ARG A 66 -68.01 -38.53 8.59
N GLY A 67 -67.20 -39.41 9.18
CA GLY A 67 -67.68 -40.73 9.64
C GLY A 67 -67.40 -42.00 8.80
N ARG A 68 -67.70 -43.14 9.45
CA ARG A 68 -67.46 -44.57 9.09
C ARG A 68 -66.04 -45.06 9.46
N GLY A 69 -65.80 -46.11 10.26
CA GLY A 69 -66.69 -46.97 11.05
C GLY A 69 -67.09 -48.29 10.37
N ARG A 70 -66.91 -49.44 11.08
CA ARG A 70 -67.37 -50.84 10.86
C ARG A 70 -66.30 -51.83 11.39
N ARG A 71 -66.58 -53.03 11.94
CA ARG A 71 -67.82 -53.67 12.46
C ARG A 71 -67.51 -55.08 13.04
N SER A 72 -68.26 -55.52 14.08
CA SER A 72 -68.79 -56.90 14.31
C SER A 72 -67.82 -58.11 14.47
N ARG A 73 -68.12 -59.17 15.25
CA ARG A 73 -69.28 -59.57 16.10
C ARG A 73 -68.90 -60.76 17.05
N PRO A 74 -69.76 -61.18 18.01
CA PRO A 74 -69.39 -62.07 19.12
C PRO A 74 -69.92 -63.53 18.99
N GLY A 75 -69.48 -64.37 19.95
CA GLY A 75 -70.00 -65.70 20.30
C GLY A 75 -68.91 -66.47 21.09
N HIS A 76 -69.20 -67.33 22.07
CA HIS A 76 -70.46 -67.78 22.68
C HIS A 76 -70.14 -68.36 24.07
N LEU A 77 -71.17 -68.56 24.92
CA LEU A 77 -71.35 -69.63 25.94
C LEU A 77 -70.06 -70.32 26.52
N GLN A 78 -69.91 -70.49 27.83
CA GLN A 78 -70.86 -71.24 28.66
C GLN A 78 -70.58 -71.06 30.17
N GLN A 79 -71.60 -71.28 31.00
CA GLN A 79 -71.47 -71.32 32.47
C GLN A 79 -70.64 -72.53 32.91
N GLN A 80 -69.83 -72.41 33.97
CA GLN A 80 -70.03 -73.19 35.21
C GLN A 80 -69.03 -72.89 36.35
N ARG A 81 -69.60 -72.78 37.56
CA ARG A 81 -69.05 -73.20 38.87
C ARG A 81 -67.78 -72.49 39.39
N GLN A 82 -68.03 -71.59 40.34
CA GLN A 82 -67.09 -71.14 41.37
C GLN A 82 -66.25 -72.29 41.93
N ARG A 83 -64.94 -72.08 42.00
CA ARG A 83 -64.05 -72.71 42.99
C ARG A 83 -63.69 -71.63 44.01
N ARG A 84 -63.59 -71.99 45.28
CA ARG A 84 -63.10 -71.09 46.33
C ARG A 84 -61.59 -70.89 46.12
N HIS A 85 -61.13 -69.65 46.07
CA HIS A 85 -59.74 -69.34 46.40
C HIS A 85 -59.59 -69.31 47.92
N THR A 86 -58.40 -69.66 48.36
CA THR A 86 -57.86 -69.31 49.67
C THR A 86 -57.26 -67.92 49.56
N PRO A 87 -57.44 -67.04 50.56
CA PRO A 87 -56.64 -65.82 50.68
C PRO A 87 -55.16 -66.14 50.55
N GLU A 88 -54.47 -65.47 49.63
CA GLU A 88 -53.00 -65.43 49.56
C GLU A 88 -52.53 -64.05 50.03
N LEU A 89 -51.23 -63.77 50.09
CA LEU A 89 -50.76 -62.41 50.37
C LEU A 89 -50.92 -61.56 49.12
N GLU A 90 -51.37 -60.32 49.28
CA GLU A 90 -51.53 -59.35 48.19
C GLU A 90 -50.29 -59.28 47.30
N THR A 91 -50.49 -59.42 46.00
CA THR A 91 -49.46 -59.21 44.99
C THR A 91 -49.93 -58.10 44.07
N CYS A 92 -49.20 -56.98 44.00
CA CYS A 92 -49.58 -55.81 43.18
C CYS A 92 -49.83 -56.20 41.71
N ASN A 93 -51.09 -56.45 41.37
CA ASN A 93 -51.53 -57.08 40.12
C ASN A 93 -52.89 -56.56 39.62
N PHE A 94 -53.50 -55.61 40.36
CA PHE A 94 -54.84 -55.04 40.15
C PHE A 94 -56.01 -56.00 40.48
N ALA A 95 -55.79 -56.95 41.39
CA ALA A 95 -56.82 -57.83 41.95
C ALA A 95 -56.83 -57.78 43.48
N ASP A 96 -57.88 -58.41 44.03
CA ASP A 96 -58.14 -58.66 45.45
C ASP A 96 -57.72 -60.13 45.68
N ASP A 97 -56.43 -60.36 45.96
CA ASP A 97 -55.82 -61.70 46.07
C ASP A 97 -56.12 -62.33 47.45
N ASP A 98 -56.20 -61.51 48.50
CA ASP A 98 -56.53 -61.93 49.86
C ASP A 98 -58.06 -62.02 50.12
N CYS A 99 -58.88 -61.42 49.24
CA CYS A 99 -60.34 -61.43 49.28
C CYS A 99 -60.98 -60.61 50.42
N ASP A 100 -60.30 -59.60 50.99
CA ASP A 100 -60.88 -58.68 51.99
C ASP A 100 -61.85 -57.64 51.38
N GLY A 101 -61.70 -57.33 50.09
CA GLY A 101 -62.57 -56.44 49.31
C GLY A 101 -61.96 -55.09 48.92
N GLU A 102 -60.74 -54.76 49.36
CA GLU A 102 -59.89 -53.77 48.72
C GLU A 102 -59.06 -54.43 47.59
N VAL A 103 -58.01 -53.78 47.08
CA VAL A 103 -57.23 -54.23 45.90
C VAL A 103 -55.83 -53.63 46.03
N ASP A 104 -54.77 -54.45 46.08
CA ASP A 104 -53.37 -54.03 46.21
C ASP A 104 -53.10 -53.05 47.38
N GLU A 105 -53.88 -53.03 48.46
CA GLU A 105 -53.81 -52.01 49.51
C GLU A 105 -52.51 -52.04 50.32
N ASP A 106 -51.85 -53.20 50.45
CA ASP A 106 -50.49 -53.33 50.99
C ASP A 106 -49.44 -52.48 50.22
N PHE A 107 -49.74 -52.07 48.98
CA PHE A 107 -48.85 -51.26 48.12
C PHE A 107 -49.31 -49.81 47.96
N ARG A 108 -50.40 -49.40 48.62
CA ARG A 108 -51.02 -48.07 48.51
C ARG A 108 -50.99 -47.30 49.82
N ASP A 109 -50.96 -45.97 49.72
CA ASP A 109 -51.11 -45.09 50.89
C ASP A 109 -52.58 -44.92 51.31
N GLY A 110 -52.80 -44.21 52.42
CA GLY A 110 -54.14 -43.89 52.92
C GLY A 110 -54.99 -42.97 52.02
N SER A 111 -54.51 -42.59 50.84
CA SER A 111 -55.27 -41.91 49.78
C SER A 111 -55.59 -42.83 48.58
N GLY A 112 -55.11 -44.08 48.60
CA GLY A 112 -55.27 -45.06 47.53
C GLY A 112 -54.22 -44.94 46.42
N ALA A 113 -53.14 -44.19 46.63
CA ALA A 113 -52.08 -44.00 45.65
C ALA A 113 -50.93 -44.99 45.91
N TYR A 114 -50.39 -45.63 44.87
CA TYR A 114 -49.26 -46.55 45.06
C TYR A 114 -47.98 -45.79 45.36
N VAL A 115 -47.43 -45.99 46.56
CA VAL A 115 -46.24 -45.28 47.09
C VAL A 115 -45.06 -46.20 47.40
N ASP A 116 -45.20 -47.50 47.12
CA ASP A 116 -44.12 -48.47 47.26
C ASP A 116 -43.05 -48.32 46.15
N ASP A 117 -41.78 -48.54 46.50
CA ASP A 117 -40.62 -48.36 45.60
C ASP A 117 -40.59 -49.38 44.44
N ALA A 118 -41.31 -50.51 44.53
CA ALA A 118 -41.45 -51.48 43.45
C ALA A 118 -42.72 -51.25 42.59
N ASN A 119 -43.63 -50.38 43.02
CA ASN A 119 -44.97 -50.20 42.44
C ASN A 119 -45.38 -48.71 42.33
N CYS A 120 -44.42 -47.81 42.17
CA CYS A 120 -44.61 -46.38 42.31
C CYS A 120 -45.58 -45.79 41.27
N GLY A 121 -46.68 -45.21 41.76
CA GLY A 121 -47.76 -44.66 40.93
C GLY A 121 -48.68 -45.72 40.30
N THR A 122 -48.19 -46.95 40.08
CA THR A 122 -48.97 -48.11 39.61
C THR A 122 -48.16 -49.41 39.74
N CYS A 123 -48.83 -50.56 39.90
CA CYS A 123 -48.17 -51.86 40.00
C CYS A 123 -47.16 -52.13 38.87
N GLY A 124 -46.00 -52.66 39.24
CA GLY A 124 -44.92 -53.02 38.31
C GLY A 124 -44.00 -51.87 37.87
N VAL A 125 -44.18 -50.65 38.36
CA VAL A 125 -43.25 -49.53 38.14
C VAL A 125 -42.29 -49.42 39.33
N SER A 126 -41.08 -49.98 39.20
CA SER A 126 -40.05 -49.79 40.22
C SER A 126 -39.25 -48.52 40.00
N CYS A 127 -38.89 -47.85 41.10
CA CYS A 127 -37.94 -46.74 41.10
C CYS A 127 -36.48 -47.19 41.06
N SER A 128 -36.20 -48.47 41.30
CA SER A 128 -34.85 -49.03 41.18
C SER A 128 -34.34 -48.92 39.73
N GLY A 129 -33.28 -48.14 39.51
CA GLY A 129 -32.73 -47.86 38.18
C GLY A 129 -33.58 -46.93 37.30
N ALA A 130 -34.65 -46.31 37.84
CA ALA A 130 -35.54 -45.45 37.06
C ALA A 130 -34.92 -44.07 36.72
N ILE A 131 -33.92 -43.62 37.51
CA ILE A 131 -33.16 -42.39 37.27
C ILE A 131 -31.68 -42.78 37.14
N PRO A 132 -30.99 -42.45 36.03
CA PRO A 132 -29.57 -42.72 35.88
C PRO A 132 -28.72 -42.00 36.94
N ASN A 133 -27.67 -42.66 37.39
CA ASN A 133 -26.66 -42.14 38.34
C ASN A 133 -27.27 -41.66 39.68
N ALA A 134 -28.32 -42.36 40.13
CA ALA A 134 -29.08 -42.01 41.32
C ALA A 134 -29.74 -43.23 41.96
N THR A 135 -29.80 -43.22 43.30
CA THR A 135 -30.80 -43.99 44.05
C THR A 135 -32.11 -43.20 44.04
N ALA A 136 -33.16 -43.77 43.44
CA ALA A 136 -34.48 -43.15 43.36
C ALA A 136 -35.50 -43.86 44.25
N THR A 137 -36.45 -43.11 44.81
CA THR A 137 -37.52 -43.59 45.69
C THR A 137 -38.86 -42.97 45.29
N CYS A 138 -39.97 -43.61 45.64
CA CYS A 138 -41.31 -43.16 45.32
C CYS A 138 -41.75 -42.00 46.23
N ASN A 139 -41.92 -40.81 45.64
CA ASN A 139 -42.37 -39.61 46.36
C ASN A 139 -43.62 -39.00 45.73
N ILE A 140 -44.48 -38.42 46.57
CA ILE A 140 -45.62 -37.62 46.11
C ILE A 140 -45.12 -36.22 45.77
N GLY A 141 -44.79 -36.00 44.50
CA GLY A 141 -44.29 -34.71 44.03
C GLY A 141 -45.36 -33.61 44.03
N PRO A 142 -45.01 -32.34 43.76
CA PRO A 142 -45.91 -31.18 43.93
C PRO A 142 -47.21 -31.16 43.10
N GLY A 143 -47.40 -32.13 42.20
CA GLY A 143 -48.64 -32.35 41.44
C GLY A 143 -49.62 -33.33 42.09
N GLY A 144 -49.29 -33.92 43.25
CA GLY A 144 -50.17 -34.81 44.01
C GLY A 144 -50.24 -36.26 43.53
N GLY A 145 -49.39 -36.67 42.59
CA GLY A 145 -49.25 -38.07 42.14
C GLY A 145 -47.90 -38.66 42.57
N PRO A 146 -47.83 -39.94 42.98
CA PRO A 146 -46.56 -40.62 43.24
C PRO A 146 -45.74 -40.75 41.96
N ARG A 147 -44.42 -40.57 42.09
CA ARG A 147 -43.43 -40.82 41.04
C ARG A 147 -42.07 -41.07 41.66
N CYS A 148 -41.18 -41.71 40.90
CA CYS A 148 -39.79 -41.86 41.31
C CYS A 148 -39.08 -40.50 41.30
N GLU A 149 -38.47 -40.13 42.43
CA GLU A 149 -37.62 -38.95 42.58
C GLU A 149 -36.26 -39.35 43.17
N VAL A 150 -35.23 -38.54 42.95
CA VAL A 150 -33.89 -38.80 43.48
C VAL A 150 -33.90 -38.74 45.00
N ALA A 151 -33.50 -39.83 45.66
CA ALA A 151 -33.19 -39.87 47.09
C ALA A 151 -31.75 -39.42 47.35
N SER A 152 -30.81 -39.89 46.52
CA SER A 152 -29.40 -39.49 46.52
C SER A 152 -28.78 -39.75 45.15
N CYS A 153 -27.89 -38.87 44.70
CA CYS A 153 -27.06 -39.13 43.52
C CYS A 153 -25.92 -40.12 43.84
N ASP A 154 -25.44 -40.81 42.82
CA ASP A 154 -24.25 -41.66 42.93
C ASP A 154 -22.97 -40.80 43.05
N PRO A 155 -21.85 -41.33 43.58
CA PRO A 155 -20.60 -40.59 43.71
C PRO A 155 -20.12 -39.97 42.38
N GLY A 156 -19.63 -38.74 42.44
CA GLY A 156 -19.29 -37.93 41.25
C GLY A 156 -20.48 -37.24 40.57
N TYR A 157 -21.70 -37.37 41.10
CA TYR A 157 -22.89 -36.68 40.60
C TYR A 157 -23.57 -35.83 41.68
N TYR A 158 -24.15 -34.70 41.29
CA TYR A 158 -24.90 -33.80 42.16
C TYR A 158 -26.37 -33.67 41.74
N LEU A 159 -27.22 -33.30 42.70
CA LEU A 159 -28.66 -33.14 42.51
C LEU A 159 -28.97 -31.83 41.76
N ALA A 160 -29.12 -31.90 40.44
CA ALA A 160 -29.53 -30.77 39.61
C ALA A 160 -31.05 -30.52 39.64
N GLY A 161 -31.84 -31.54 39.96
CA GLY A 161 -33.29 -31.43 40.15
C GLY A 161 -33.91 -32.73 40.68
N PRO A 162 -35.20 -32.74 41.06
CA PRO A 162 -35.84 -33.88 41.72
C PRO A 162 -35.87 -35.18 40.88
N LEU A 163 -35.60 -35.09 39.58
CA LEU A 163 -35.56 -36.21 38.63
C LEU A 163 -34.20 -36.34 37.93
N THR A 164 -33.15 -35.64 38.38
CA THR A 164 -31.91 -35.51 37.61
C THR A 164 -30.68 -35.29 38.51
N CYS A 165 -29.72 -36.21 38.38
CA CYS A 165 -28.35 -36.04 38.83
C CYS A 165 -27.47 -35.68 37.62
N LEU A 166 -26.63 -34.66 37.76
CA LEU A 166 -25.63 -34.28 36.74
C LEU A 166 -24.23 -34.60 37.26
N PRO A 167 -23.28 -34.98 36.38
CA PRO A 167 -21.91 -35.21 36.79
C PRO A 167 -21.29 -33.90 37.29
N ALA A 168 -20.46 -33.99 38.33
CA ALA A 168 -19.53 -32.93 38.66
C ALA A 168 -18.42 -32.93 37.59
N THR A 169 -18.34 -31.86 36.79
CA THR A 169 -17.31 -31.70 35.75
C THR A 169 -16.29 -30.68 36.19
N ASP A 170 -15.02 -30.97 35.92
CA ASP A 170 -13.93 -30.04 36.19
C ASP A 170 -13.78 -29.07 35.02
N ASN A 171 -14.33 -27.87 35.20
CA ASN A 171 -14.25 -26.76 34.24
C ASN A 171 -13.22 -25.71 34.71
N THR A 172 -12.22 -26.11 35.53
CA THR A 172 -11.19 -25.17 36.00
C THR A 172 -10.48 -24.53 34.81
N CYS A 173 -10.33 -23.21 34.87
CA CYS A 173 -9.81 -22.36 33.79
C CYS A 173 -10.66 -22.24 32.51
N GLU A 174 -11.91 -22.73 32.47
CA GLU A 174 -12.86 -22.29 31.45
C GLU A 174 -13.32 -20.85 31.69
N SER A 175 -13.56 -20.09 30.62
CA SER A 175 -14.01 -18.69 30.70
C SER A 175 -15.42 -18.56 31.28
N CYS A 176 -15.61 -17.63 32.21
CA CYS A 176 -16.90 -17.40 32.89
C CYS A 176 -17.24 -15.91 32.98
N ALA A 177 -18.52 -15.58 33.16
CA ALA A 177 -18.97 -14.22 33.46
C ALA A 177 -19.52 -14.09 34.90
N THR A 178 -19.99 -15.19 35.47
CA THR A 178 -20.57 -15.32 36.82
C THR A 178 -20.36 -16.74 37.32
N ASP A 179 -20.46 -16.98 38.64
CA ASP A 179 -20.35 -18.32 39.25
C ASP A 179 -21.31 -19.34 38.61
N ALA A 180 -22.49 -18.90 38.16
CA ALA A 180 -23.48 -19.74 37.47
C ALA A 180 -23.04 -20.25 36.08
N ASN A 181 -21.89 -19.81 35.57
CA ASN A 181 -21.26 -20.39 34.38
C ASN A 181 -20.39 -21.60 34.70
N CYS A 182 -20.00 -21.79 35.97
CA CYS A 182 -19.23 -22.94 36.43
C CYS A 182 -20.22 -24.07 36.78
N PRO A 183 -20.22 -25.22 36.06
CA PRO A 183 -21.35 -26.14 36.11
C PRO A 183 -21.57 -26.89 37.42
N THR A 184 -20.55 -27.04 38.27
CA THR A 184 -20.64 -27.80 39.52
C THR A 184 -20.90 -26.85 40.70
N PRO A 185 -21.98 -27.04 41.50
CA PRO A 185 -22.27 -26.16 42.62
C PRO A 185 -21.13 -26.11 43.65
N GLY A 186 -20.61 -24.91 43.91
CA GLY A 186 -19.42 -24.67 44.73
C GLY A 186 -18.28 -24.04 43.93
N ASP A 187 -18.23 -24.28 42.63
CA ASP A 187 -17.29 -23.65 41.70
C ASP A 187 -17.62 -22.17 41.52
N MET A 188 -16.60 -21.32 41.41
CA MET A 188 -16.73 -19.86 41.38
C MET A 188 -16.03 -19.23 40.17
N CYS A 189 -16.54 -18.09 39.72
CA CYS A 189 -15.94 -17.33 38.63
C CYS A 189 -14.88 -16.34 39.17
N LEU A 190 -13.61 -16.69 38.98
CA LEU A 190 -12.45 -16.00 39.54
C LEU A 190 -11.89 -14.97 38.57
N SER A 191 -11.51 -13.79 39.07
CA SER A 191 -10.76 -12.81 38.30
C SER A 191 -9.26 -13.12 38.36
N LEU A 192 -8.69 -13.61 37.27
CA LEU A 192 -7.30 -14.05 37.16
C LEU A 192 -6.67 -13.39 35.93
N ASP A 193 -5.51 -12.74 36.11
CA ASP A 193 -4.68 -12.20 35.02
C ASP A 193 -5.45 -11.37 33.97
N GLY A 194 -6.29 -10.45 34.44
CA GLY A 194 -7.11 -9.57 33.59
C GLY A 194 -8.37 -10.21 32.97
N GLY A 195 -8.52 -11.54 33.04
CA GLY A 195 -9.70 -12.29 32.60
C GLY A 195 -10.55 -12.83 33.75
N THR A 196 -11.58 -13.59 33.41
CA THR A 196 -12.49 -14.27 34.36
C THR A 196 -12.68 -15.74 33.99
N PHE A 197 -12.34 -16.63 34.92
CA PHE A 197 -12.26 -18.07 34.69
C PHE A 197 -12.80 -18.88 35.88
N CYS A 198 -13.39 -20.04 35.63
CA CYS A 198 -13.89 -20.92 36.68
C CYS A 198 -12.75 -21.48 37.53
N GLY A 199 -12.90 -21.39 38.85
CA GLY A 199 -12.17 -22.21 39.82
C GLY A 199 -13.06 -23.35 40.30
N ARG A 200 -12.46 -24.51 40.55
CA ARG A 200 -13.13 -25.68 41.14
C ARG A 200 -13.14 -25.62 42.66
N ASP A 201 -14.24 -26.00 43.30
CA ASP A 201 -14.32 -26.11 44.76
C ASP A 201 -13.39 -27.21 45.30
N CYS A 202 -12.53 -26.80 46.25
CA CYS A 202 -11.62 -27.67 46.99
C CYS A 202 -11.87 -27.64 48.51
N ALA A 203 -12.97 -27.01 48.96
CA ALA A 203 -13.37 -26.98 50.35
C ALA A 203 -13.87 -28.34 50.86
N ALA A 204 -14.06 -28.44 52.18
CA ALA A 204 -14.68 -29.60 52.82
C ALA A 204 -16.13 -29.79 52.33
N GLY A 205 -16.39 -30.93 51.68
CA GLY A 205 -17.72 -31.26 51.14
C GLY A 205 -17.95 -30.82 49.69
N ASN A 206 -16.89 -30.51 48.93
CA ASN A 206 -16.95 -30.32 47.48
C ASN A 206 -17.64 -31.50 46.76
N LEU A 207 -18.31 -31.21 45.65
CA LEU A 207 -19.11 -32.19 44.91
C LEU A 207 -18.31 -33.02 43.88
N HIS A 208 -17.01 -32.76 43.76
CA HIS A 208 -16.11 -33.40 42.78
C HIS A 208 -15.46 -34.71 43.26
N ASP A 209 -16.04 -35.34 44.30
CA ASP A 209 -15.58 -36.59 44.93
C ASP A 209 -14.09 -36.57 45.34
N THR A 210 -13.60 -35.42 45.79
CA THR A 210 -12.19 -35.21 46.18
C THR A 210 -12.00 -34.77 47.63
N PRO A 211 -10.89 -35.16 48.30
CA PRO A 211 -10.58 -34.71 49.65
C PRO A 211 -10.49 -33.18 49.78
N GLU A 212 -10.77 -32.65 50.96
CA GLU A 212 -10.54 -31.23 51.29
C GLU A 212 -9.08 -30.83 50.99
N GLY A 213 -8.90 -29.70 50.31
CA GLY A 213 -7.60 -29.17 49.92
C GLY A 213 -6.97 -29.82 48.68
N TYR A 214 -7.61 -30.82 48.07
CA TYR A 214 -7.11 -31.45 46.85
C TYR A 214 -7.41 -30.62 45.61
N CYS A 215 -6.40 -30.45 44.74
CA CYS A 215 -6.51 -29.84 43.41
C CYS A 215 -5.69 -30.64 42.39
N PRO A 216 -6.00 -30.52 41.08
CA PRO A 216 -5.16 -31.06 40.01
C PRO A 216 -3.73 -30.50 40.03
N ALA A 217 -2.79 -31.19 39.38
CA ALA A 217 -1.40 -30.73 39.29
C ALA A 217 -1.31 -29.39 38.53
N GLY A 218 -0.54 -28.43 39.07
CA GLY A 218 -0.45 -27.06 38.58
C GLY A 218 -1.46 -26.09 39.20
N TYR A 219 -2.25 -26.56 40.17
CA TYR A 219 -3.25 -25.76 40.88
C TYR A 219 -3.12 -25.91 42.39
N THR A 220 -3.21 -24.79 43.11
CA THR A 220 -3.23 -24.74 44.58
C THR A 220 -4.62 -24.37 45.09
N CYS A 221 -5.10 -25.09 46.11
CA CYS A 221 -6.35 -24.77 46.81
C CYS A 221 -6.18 -23.47 47.62
N ALA A 222 -6.74 -22.36 47.13
CA ALA A 222 -6.58 -21.02 47.68
C ALA A 222 -7.91 -20.40 48.12
N ALA A 223 -7.88 -19.52 49.12
CA ALA A 223 -9.05 -18.75 49.54
C ALA A 223 -9.27 -17.56 48.59
N VAL A 224 -10.46 -17.44 48.00
CA VAL A 224 -10.75 -16.48 46.93
C VAL A 224 -11.60 -15.29 47.38
N SER A 225 -11.51 -14.18 46.64
CA SER A 225 -12.30 -12.96 46.87
C SER A 225 -13.77 -13.16 46.47
N GLY A 226 -14.54 -13.71 47.40
CA GLY A 226 -15.95 -14.07 47.24
C GLY A 226 -16.45 -14.96 48.39
N GLY A 227 -15.53 -15.73 48.98
CA GLY A 227 -15.79 -16.64 50.09
C GLY A 227 -15.92 -18.08 49.60
N GLY A 228 -14.94 -18.91 49.95
CA GLY A 228 -14.77 -20.26 49.45
C GLY A 228 -13.29 -20.62 49.34
N GLN A 229 -12.98 -21.89 49.12
CA GLN A 229 -11.66 -22.36 48.72
C GLN A 229 -11.76 -22.92 47.31
N GLN A 230 -10.89 -22.51 46.40
CA GLN A 230 -10.96 -22.88 45.00
C GLN A 230 -9.58 -23.28 44.49
N CYS A 231 -9.53 -24.20 43.52
CA CYS A 231 -8.32 -24.50 42.78
C CYS A 231 -7.97 -23.32 41.86
N VAL A 232 -6.84 -22.67 42.15
CA VAL A 232 -6.30 -21.55 41.37
C VAL A 232 -4.97 -22.00 40.75
N PRO A 233 -4.65 -21.67 39.48
CA PRO A 233 -3.35 -21.97 38.88
C PRO A 233 -2.20 -21.48 39.76
N ASP A 234 -1.13 -22.26 39.88
CA ASP A 234 0.08 -21.88 40.64
C ASP A 234 0.74 -20.62 40.04
N SER A 235 0.58 -20.41 38.73
CA SER A 235 1.00 -19.24 37.95
C SER A 235 0.12 -17.99 38.17
N GLY A 236 -1.05 -18.13 38.81
CA GLY A 236 -2.07 -17.08 38.91
C GLY A 236 -2.80 -16.75 37.61
N SER A 237 -2.56 -17.47 36.50
CA SER A 237 -3.19 -17.24 35.19
C SER A 237 -3.68 -18.52 34.54
N CYS A 238 -4.94 -18.50 34.08
CA CYS A 238 -5.51 -19.56 33.25
C CYS A 238 -5.04 -19.54 31.78
N THR A 239 -4.16 -18.59 31.42
CA THR A 239 -3.51 -18.53 30.09
C THR A 239 -2.02 -18.87 30.16
N CYS A 240 -1.51 -19.25 31.34
CA CYS A 240 -0.13 -19.68 31.55
C CYS A 240 -0.14 -20.86 32.53
N LEU A 241 -0.50 -22.04 32.03
CA LEU A 241 -0.52 -23.29 32.76
C LEU A 241 0.79 -24.06 32.55
N ALA A 242 0.93 -25.23 33.19
CA ALA A 242 2.14 -26.06 33.09
C ALA A 242 2.46 -26.55 31.66
N GLY A 243 1.46 -26.61 30.77
CA GLY A 243 1.65 -26.93 29.35
C GLY A 243 2.15 -25.75 28.50
N ASP A 244 1.94 -24.52 28.97
CA ASP A 244 2.22 -23.28 28.22
C ASP A 244 3.62 -22.71 28.58
N GLY A 245 4.46 -23.50 29.25
CA GLY A 245 5.76 -23.04 29.75
C GLY A 245 6.71 -22.66 28.62
N GLY A 246 7.06 -21.38 28.53
CA GLY A 246 7.86 -20.82 27.44
C GLY A 246 7.04 -20.19 26.30
N GLU A 247 5.71 -20.32 26.30
CA GLU A 247 4.84 -19.57 25.39
C GLU A 247 4.99 -18.07 25.57
N THR A 248 4.65 -17.29 24.54
CA THR A 248 4.79 -15.83 24.54
C THR A 248 3.47 -15.14 24.24
N ARG A 249 3.19 -14.03 24.93
CA ARG A 249 2.06 -13.14 24.62
C ARG A 249 2.49 -11.69 24.55
N THR A 250 1.62 -10.83 24.00
CA THR A 250 1.85 -9.39 23.99
C THR A 250 1.67 -8.78 25.37
N CYS A 251 2.66 -7.99 25.80
CA CYS A 251 2.61 -7.15 26.99
C CYS A 251 2.66 -5.66 26.60
N ILE A 252 2.27 -4.77 27.52
CA ILE A 252 2.29 -3.32 27.30
C ILE A 252 2.98 -2.56 28.44
N ARG A 253 3.63 -1.45 28.10
CA ARG A 253 4.06 -0.42 29.05
C ARG A 253 3.59 0.95 28.56
N SER A 254 2.88 1.67 29.41
CA SER A 254 2.31 2.98 29.09
C SER A 254 2.69 4.04 30.12
N ASN A 255 2.80 5.28 29.66
CA ASN A 255 2.99 6.46 30.51
C ASN A 255 2.30 7.68 29.84
N ALA A 256 2.74 8.90 30.14
CA ALA A 256 2.16 10.12 29.57
C ALA A 256 2.63 10.44 28.14
N VAL A 257 3.67 9.77 27.66
CA VAL A 257 4.28 9.97 26.34
C VAL A 257 3.63 9.04 25.31
N GLY A 258 3.50 7.75 25.63
CA GLY A 258 2.71 6.83 24.80
C GLY A 258 2.51 5.43 25.40
N THR A 259 2.37 4.42 24.55
CA THR A 259 2.16 3.01 24.94
C THR A 259 2.95 2.08 24.04
N CYS A 260 4.03 1.54 24.59
CA CYS A 260 4.88 0.58 23.88
C CYS A 260 4.39 -0.85 24.11
N TYR A 261 4.53 -1.65 23.06
CA TYR A 261 4.21 -3.07 23.03
C TYR A 261 5.49 -3.91 23.10
N GLY A 262 5.36 -5.16 23.52
CA GLY A 262 6.43 -6.13 23.53
C GLY A 262 5.88 -7.50 23.87
N THR A 263 6.75 -8.44 24.20
CA THR A 263 6.40 -9.81 24.58
C THR A 263 6.75 -10.10 26.04
N GLU A 264 5.92 -10.91 26.69
CA GLU A 264 6.22 -11.56 27.96
C GLU A 264 6.07 -13.08 27.80
N THR A 265 6.81 -13.83 28.61
CA THR A 265 6.92 -15.30 28.52
C THR A 265 6.22 -15.94 29.71
N CYS A 266 5.50 -17.03 29.48
CA CYS A 266 4.88 -17.80 30.55
C CYS A 266 5.94 -18.57 31.35
N ASP A 267 6.07 -18.23 32.63
CA ASP A 267 6.69 -19.07 33.65
C ASP A 267 5.57 -19.78 34.45
N PRO A 268 5.40 -21.10 34.33
CA PRO A 268 4.37 -21.85 35.06
C PRO A 268 4.41 -21.69 36.59
N ALA A 269 5.53 -21.23 37.17
CA ALA A 269 5.67 -21.00 38.60
C ALA A 269 5.40 -19.54 39.04
N SER A 270 5.33 -18.57 38.12
CA SER A 270 5.16 -17.15 38.46
C SER A 270 4.26 -16.33 37.53
N GLY A 271 3.66 -16.98 36.53
CA GLY A 271 2.78 -16.36 35.55
C GLY A 271 3.55 -15.76 34.38
N TRP A 272 2.91 -14.79 33.72
CA TRP A 272 3.51 -14.08 32.61
C TRP A 272 4.56 -13.08 33.12
N THR A 273 5.81 -13.25 32.69
CA THR A 273 6.95 -12.46 33.18
C THR A 273 7.89 -12.00 32.06
N GLY A 274 8.76 -11.04 32.37
CA GLY A 274 9.83 -10.62 31.46
C GLY A 274 9.41 -9.65 30.34
N CYS A 275 8.28 -8.95 30.48
CA CYS A 275 7.76 -7.99 29.49
C CYS A 275 8.84 -7.09 28.85
N THR A 276 9.11 -7.35 27.57
CA THR A 276 10.17 -6.73 26.75
C THR A 276 9.77 -5.37 26.18
N ALA A 277 8.52 -4.93 26.36
CA ALA A 277 8.04 -3.61 25.94
C ALA A 277 8.94 -2.51 26.51
N ARG A 278 9.30 -1.53 25.66
CA ARG A 278 10.05 -0.34 26.06
C ARG A 278 9.25 0.51 27.05
N VAL A 279 9.92 1.36 27.82
CA VAL A 279 9.23 2.45 28.53
C VAL A 279 9.17 3.63 27.56
N PRO A 280 7.99 4.16 27.20
CA PRO A 280 7.91 5.25 26.22
C PRO A 280 8.70 6.49 26.69
N SER A 281 9.38 7.14 25.77
CA SER A 281 10.19 8.35 25.98
C SER A 281 10.10 9.29 24.79
N GLU A 282 10.51 10.56 24.93
CA GLU A 282 10.50 11.50 23.80
C GLU A 282 11.35 11.00 22.62
N GLU A 283 10.91 11.31 21.39
CA GLU A 283 11.57 10.92 20.14
C GLU A 283 13.00 11.44 20.01
N ILE A 284 13.86 10.62 19.42
CA ILE A 284 15.25 10.90 19.05
C ILE A 284 15.58 10.17 17.74
N CYS A 285 16.57 10.64 16.97
CA CYS A 285 16.97 10.01 15.71
C CYS A 285 17.80 8.72 15.91
N ASP A 286 17.20 7.66 16.48
CA ASP A 286 17.84 6.35 16.66
C ASP A 286 17.25 5.22 15.79
N ALA A 287 16.35 5.57 14.86
CA ALA A 287 15.58 4.69 13.97
C ALA A 287 14.57 3.81 14.70
N ILE A 288 14.04 4.31 15.83
CA ILE A 288 13.09 3.58 16.69
C ILE A 288 12.01 4.54 17.17
N ASP A 289 10.76 4.13 16.98
CA ASP A 289 9.58 4.72 17.62
C ASP A 289 9.72 4.55 19.15
N ASN A 290 10.14 5.62 19.81
CA ASN A 290 10.51 5.67 21.22
C ASN A 290 9.36 6.20 22.09
N ASP A 291 8.52 7.08 21.54
CA ASP A 291 7.27 7.49 22.17
C ASP A 291 6.12 6.48 21.92
N CYS A 292 6.30 5.58 20.94
CA CYS A 292 5.37 4.53 20.54
C CYS A 292 4.09 5.10 19.90
N ASN A 293 4.21 6.17 19.12
CA ASN A 293 3.12 6.85 18.39
C ASN A 293 2.83 6.28 16.98
N SER A 294 3.64 5.33 16.51
CA SER A 294 3.60 4.69 15.17
C SER A 294 4.26 5.48 14.02
N ALA A 295 4.95 6.57 14.32
CA ALA A 295 5.97 7.16 13.45
C ALA A 295 7.38 6.80 13.97
N VAL A 296 8.37 6.77 13.08
CA VAL A 296 9.77 6.49 13.45
C VAL A 296 10.59 7.75 13.24
N ASP A 297 11.23 8.22 14.30
CA ASP A 297 11.99 9.47 14.36
C ASP A 297 11.16 10.70 13.91
N ASP A 298 9.94 10.92 14.42
CA ASP A 298 9.15 12.13 14.13
C ASP A 298 9.57 13.37 14.95
N VAL A 299 10.90 13.49 15.13
CA VAL A 299 11.55 14.60 15.84
C VAL A 299 11.15 15.95 15.24
N ALA A 300 10.67 16.85 16.10
CA ALA A 300 10.15 18.15 15.68
C ALA A 300 11.15 18.97 14.85
N GLY A 301 10.72 19.43 13.68
CA GLY A 301 11.54 20.19 12.73
C GLY A 301 12.13 19.36 11.59
N ARG A 302 11.90 18.04 11.57
CA ARG A 302 12.13 17.18 10.39
C ARG A 302 11.35 17.72 9.18
N GLY A 303 11.93 17.62 7.98
CA GLY A 303 11.35 18.14 6.74
C GLY A 303 11.49 19.65 6.51
N THR A 304 12.01 20.42 7.48
CA THR A 304 12.20 21.88 7.29
C THR A 304 13.43 22.19 6.43
N SER A 305 13.34 23.20 5.56
CA SER A 305 14.46 23.59 4.70
C SER A 305 15.65 24.15 5.49
N CYS A 306 16.85 23.88 5.01
CA CYS A 306 18.11 24.38 5.54
C CYS A 306 19.12 24.58 4.38
N ALA A 307 20.33 25.06 4.70
CA ALA A 307 21.39 25.23 3.72
C ALA A 307 22.75 24.87 4.32
N ILE A 308 23.62 24.30 3.50
CA ILE A 308 25.00 23.95 3.83
C ILE A 308 25.92 24.88 3.05
N THR A 309 26.68 25.71 3.76
CA THR A 309 27.59 26.71 3.17
C THR A 309 29.03 26.43 3.57
N ASN A 310 29.95 26.48 2.61
CA ASN A 310 31.39 26.39 2.87
C ASN A 310 32.19 27.37 1.98
N ALA A 311 33.39 26.96 1.52
CA ALA A 311 34.26 27.80 0.69
C ALA A 311 33.97 27.72 -0.82
N TYR A 312 33.23 26.70 -1.26
CA TYR A 312 32.88 26.49 -2.67
C TYR A 312 31.52 27.14 -2.98
N GLY A 313 30.47 26.78 -2.24
CA GLY A 313 29.14 27.37 -2.46
C GLY A 313 28.15 27.28 -1.30
N THR A 314 26.85 27.30 -1.63
CA THR A 314 25.74 27.14 -0.68
C THR A 314 24.66 26.24 -1.28
N CYS A 315 24.69 24.97 -0.91
CA CYS A 315 23.69 24.00 -1.34
C CYS A 315 22.46 24.03 -0.43
N GLY A 316 21.28 23.81 -1.03
CA GLY A 316 20.05 23.56 -0.29
C GLY A 316 20.08 22.19 0.41
N GLY A 317 19.34 22.09 1.51
CA GLY A 317 19.15 20.84 2.24
C GLY A 317 17.83 20.81 2.99
N VAL A 318 17.54 19.66 3.59
CA VAL A 318 16.37 19.42 4.43
C VAL A 318 16.86 18.96 5.80
N ARG A 319 16.19 19.42 6.87
CA ARG A 319 16.43 18.89 8.21
C ARG A 319 15.89 17.47 8.30
N ASP A 320 16.78 16.50 8.43
CA ASP A 320 16.43 15.08 8.54
C ASP A 320 17.23 14.39 9.65
N CYS A 321 16.79 13.20 10.03
CA CYS A 321 17.42 12.43 11.07
C CYS A 321 18.71 11.76 10.59
N VAL A 322 19.81 12.04 11.29
CA VAL A 322 21.09 11.36 11.10
C VAL A 322 21.31 10.43 12.28
N SER A 323 21.50 9.14 11.97
CA SER A 323 21.55 8.05 12.97
C SER A 323 22.47 8.36 14.15
N GLY A 324 21.90 8.32 15.36
CA GLY A 324 22.61 8.55 16.62
C GLY A 324 22.74 10.02 17.04
N GLN A 325 22.01 10.94 16.41
CA GLN A 325 21.85 12.31 16.88
C GLN A 325 20.55 12.48 17.69
N ALA A 326 20.54 13.44 18.62
CA ALA A 326 19.32 13.78 19.37
C ALA A 326 18.38 14.72 18.60
N ASP A 327 18.94 15.52 17.68
CA ASP A 327 18.22 16.52 16.90
C ASP A 327 18.38 16.26 15.39
N VAL A 328 17.38 16.68 14.61
CA VAL A 328 17.46 16.70 13.13
C VAL A 328 18.59 17.61 12.62
N GLN A 329 19.41 17.06 11.73
CA GLN A 329 20.56 17.73 11.12
C GLN A 329 20.22 18.22 9.72
N CYS A 330 20.94 19.23 9.22
CA CYS A 330 20.80 19.60 7.81
C CYS A 330 21.43 18.51 6.93
N VAL A 331 20.60 17.77 6.20
CA VAL A 331 20.99 16.77 5.23
C VAL A 331 20.78 17.36 3.83
N GLY A 332 21.86 17.43 3.08
CA GLY A 332 21.92 18.02 1.75
C GLY A 332 23.32 17.85 1.20
N GLN A 333 23.53 18.27 -0.03
CA GLN A 333 24.87 18.28 -0.62
C GLN A 333 25.79 19.21 0.17
N THR A 334 27.04 18.80 0.37
CA THR A 334 28.08 19.69 0.88
C THR A 334 28.83 20.22 -0.33
N PRO A 335 28.83 21.54 -0.60
CA PRO A 335 29.45 22.08 -1.81
C PRO A 335 30.91 21.64 -1.94
N ALA A 336 31.34 21.25 -3.12
CA ALA A 336 32.66 20.68 -3.39
C ALA A 336 33.41 21.47 -4.49
N GLU A 337 34.60 20.99 -4.87
CA GLU A 337 35.26 21.44 -6.10
C GLU A 337 34.74 20.56 -7.24
N GLU A 338 34.31 21.18 -8.34
CA GLU A 338 33.76 20.52 -9.53
C GLU A 338 34.62 19.34 -10.02
N ILE A 339 33.97 18.20 -10.22
CA ILE A 339 34.53 17.00 -10.85
C ILE A 339 33.54 16.49 -11.90
N CYS A 340 34.04 15.94 -13.01
CA CYS A 340 33.20 15.47 -14.11
C CYS A 340 32.35 14.28 -13.63
N ASN A 341 31.12 14.53 -13.20
CA ASN A 341 30.24 13.52 -12.61
C ASN A 341 28.75 13.70 -12.96
N TYR A 342 28.41 14.70 -13.78
CA TYR A 342 27.05 15.08 -14.18
C TYR A 342 26.18 15.61 -13.02
N PHE A 343 26.81 16.29 -12.06
CA PHE A 343 26.15 17.04 -11.00
C PHE A 343 26.79 18.43 -10.86
N ASP A 344 25.99 19.38 -10.37
CA ASP A 344 26.41 20.71 -9.90
C ASP A 344 27.00 20.53 -8.49
N ASP A 345 28.30 20.22 -8.39
CA ASP A 345 29.00 19.83 -7.15
C ASP A 345 29.22 21.03 -6.20
N ASP A 346 29.44 22.22 -6.75
CA ASP A 346 29.63 23.47 -6.00
C ASP A 346 28.34 24.28 -5.72
N CYS A 347 27.23 23.90 -6.37
CA CYS A 347 25.90 24.49 -6.26
C CYS A 347 25.79 25.93 -6.84
N ASP A 348 26.48 26.25 -7.95
CA ASP A 348 26.33 27.52 -8.69
C ASP A 348 25.16 27.55 -9.69
N GLY A 349 24.63 26.39 -10.06
CA GLY A 349 23.54 26.21 -11.03
C GLY A 349 23.98 25.76 -12.42
N GLN A 350 25.19 25.22 -12.57
CA GLN A 350 25.73 24.60 -13.78
C GLN A 350 26.27 23.20 -13.46
N GLU A 351 26.31 22.30 -14.45
CA GLU A 351 26.82 20.93 -14.31
C GLU A 351 28.16 20.84 -15.07
N ASP A 352 29.21 20.29 -14.44
CA ASP A 352 30.52 19.99 -15.03
C ASP A 352 31.20 21.15 -15.81
N GLU A 353 31.04 22.43 -15.42
CA GLU A 353 31.39 23.59 -16.28
C GLU A 353 32.91 23.81 -16.49
N GLY A 354 33.74 23.02 -15.80
CA GLY A 354 35.17 22.89 -16.03
C GLY A 354 35.59 22.06 -17.27
N PHE A 355 34.71 21.24 -17.84
CA PHE A 355 35.09 20.16 -18.79
C PHE A 355 34.68 20.43 -20.24
N THR A 356 35.48 21.24 -20.96
CA THR A 356 35.12 21.78 -22.29
C THR A 356 34.91 20.76 -23.43
N ASP A 357 35.40 19.54 -23.28
CA ASP A 357 35.36 18.51 -24.33
C ASP A 357 34.21 17.50 -24.12
N LEU A 358 33.46 17.60 -23.00
CA LEU A 358 32.29 16.77 -22.70
C LEU A 358 31.24 16.90 -23.82
N ASP A 359 30.59 15.77 -24.16
CA ASP A 359 29.64 15.62 -25.28
C ASP A 359 30.19 15.93 -26.70
N THR A 360 31.50 16.14 -26.87
CA THR A 360 32.12 16.24 -28.21
C THR A 360 32.41 14.87 -28.83
N SER A 361 32.51 14.78 -30.17
CA SER A 361 32.61 13.49 -30.89
C SER A 361 34.06 13.00 -31.12
N CYS A 362 34.25 11.68 -31.05
CA CYS A 362 35.55 11.00 -31.13
C CYS A 362 35.50 9.66 -31.92
N SER A 363 36.66 9.01 -32.14
CA SER A 363 36.74 7.73 -32.88
C SER A 363 37.98 6.90 -32.57
N GLU A 364 37.86 5.58 -32.52
CA GLU A 364 38.93 4.62 -32.15
C GLU A 364 39.03 3.43 -33.13
N GLY A 365 40.24 2.89 -33.34
CA GLY A 365 40.52 1.68 -34.14
C GLY A 365 40.97 1.86 -35.60
N VAL A 366 41.51 0.78 -36.19
CA VAL A 366 42.08 0.69 -37.56
C VAL A 366 41.42 -0.47 -38.33
N GLY A 367 41.56 -0.53 -39.66
CA GLY A 367 41.04 -1.63 -40.48
C GLY A 367 39.52 -1.81 -40.37
N ALA A 368 39.06 -3.06 -40.30
CA ALA A 368 37.65 -3.41 -40.02
C ALA A 368 37.18 -3.00 -38.61
N CYS A 369 38.13 -2.73 -37.70
CA CYS A 369 37.90 -2.47 -36.28
C CYS A 369 37.54 -1.01 -35.94
N ARG A 370 37.57 -0.05 -36.87
CA ARG A 370 37.29 1.37 -36.52
C ARG A 370 35.84 1.64 -36.10
N ARG A 371 35.64 2.39 -35.01
CA ARG A 371 34.34 2.81 -34.42
C ARG A 371 34.34 4.30 -34.03
N PHE A 372 33.15 4.86 -33.77
CA PHE A 372 32.92 6.27 -33.39
C PHE A 372 32.21 6.35 -32.03
N GLY A 373 32.37 7.46 -31.31
CA GLY A 373 31.75 7.69 -30.00
C GLY A 373 31.80 9.17 -29.60
N PHE A 374 31.66 9.43 -28.30
CA PHE A 374 31.68 10.76 -27.68
C PHE A 374 32.58 10.78 -26.44
N TYR A 375 33.08 11.96 -26.08
CA TYR A 375 33.77 12.20 -24.81
C TYR A 375 32.76 12.22 -23.65
N VAL A 376 33.00 11.36 -22.66
CA VAL A 376 32.22 11.21 -21.41
C VAL A 376 33.16 11.35 -20.22
N CYS A 377 32.65 11.62 -19.02
CA CYS A 377 33.52 11.70 -17.83
C CYS A 377 34.32 10.41 -17.58
N THR A 378 35.57 10.55 -17.13
CA THR A 378 36.39 9.42 -16.68
C THR A 378 35.77 8.77 -15.44
N GLY A 379 36.05 7.48 -15.21
CA GLY A 379 35.54 6.75 -14.05
C GLY A 379 36.07 7.21 -12.68
N ASP A 380 36.95 8.22 -12.65
CA ASP A 380 37.44 8.92 -11.46
C ASP A 380 37.01 10.40 -11.38
N GLY A 381 36.20 10.87 -12.34
CA GLY A 381 35.69 12.25 -12.44
C GLY A 381 36.73 13.33 -12.73
N SER A 382 37.97 12.95 -13.07
CA SER A 382 39.07 13.91 -13.20
C SER A 382 39.25 14.54 -14.58
N ASP A 383 38.68 13.95 -15.64
CA ASP A 383 38.79 14.41 -17.03
C ASP A 383 37.66 13.78 -17.89
N THR A 384 37.71 13.96 -19.21
CA THR A 384 36.84 13.26 -20.17
C THR A 384 37.61 12.22 -21.00
N VAL A 385 36.92 11.15 -21.41
CA VAL A 385 37.45 10.01 -22.18
C VAL A 385 36.49 9.64 -23.31
N CYS A 386 37.04 9.27 -24.46
CA CYS A 386 36.24 8.78 -25.59
C CYS A 386 35.59 7.43 -25.23
N ASN A 387 34.26 7.33 -25.30
CA ASN A 387 33.53 6.09 -25.05
C ASN A 387 33.55 5.10 -26.24
N ALA A 388 34.23 5.44 -27.35
CA ALA A 388 34.38 4.55 -28.49
C ALA A 388 35.34 3.40 -28.15
N VAL A 389 34.83 2.17 -28.16
CA VAL A 389 35.66 0.97 -28.07
C VAL A 389 35.96 0.50 -29.51
N ALA A 390 37.24 0.34 -29.84
CA ALA A 390 37.64 -0.26 -31.11
C ALA A 390 37.05 -1.68 -31.23
N GLY A 391 36.65 -2.09 -32.43
CA GLY A 391 36.19 -3.44 -32.69
C GLY A 391 37.27 -4.47 -32.32
N SER A 392 36.85 -5.60 -31.75
CA SER A 392 37.78 -6.66 -31.38
C SER A 392 38.45 -7.23 -32.64
N PRO A 393 39.78 -7.34 -32.67
CA PRO A 393 40.46 -8.09 -33.72
C PRO A 393 40.10 -9.57 -33.60
N THR A 394 39.90 -10.23 -34.74
CA THR A 394 39.66 -11.66 -34.86
C THR A 394 40.89 -12.35 -35.43
N THR A 395 41.17 -13.59 -35.02
CA THR A 395 42.33 -14.33 -35.54
C THR A 395 42.26 -14.47 -37.07
N GLU A 396 43.37 -14.22 -37.76
CA GLU A 396 43.48 -14.33 -39.21
C GLU A 396 42.93 -15.66 -39.75
N LEU A 397 41.93 -15.55 -40.63
CA LEU A 397 41.42 -16.63 -41.45
C LEU A 397 42.12 -16.56 -42.81
N CYS A 398 42.31 -17.68 -43.50
CA CYS A 398 42.92 -17.68 -44.83
C CYS A 398 41.90 -17.29 -45.92
N ASP A 399 41.33 -16.08 -45.80
CA ASP A 399 40.17 -15.58 -46.55
C ASP A 399 40.41 -14.29 -47.35
N ASN A 400 41.60 -13.70 -47.28
CA ASN A 400 42.05 -12.46 -47.92
C ASN A 400 41.47 -11.15 -47.30
N VAL A 401 41.17 -11.13 -46.00
CA VAL A 401 40.74 -9.93 -45.25
C VAL A 401 41.64 -9.69 -44.02
N ASP A 402 41.97 -8.42 -43.74
CA ASP A 402 42.61 -7.93 -42.51
C ASP A 402 41.62 -8.10 -41.33
N ASN A 403 41.62 -9.29 -40.74
CA ASN A 403 40.68 -9.72 -39.70
C ASN A 403 41.23 -9.42 -38.29
N ASP A 404 42.55 -9.41 -38.11
CA ASP A 404 43.20 -9.07 -36.84
C ASP A 404 43.54 -7.58 -36.67
N CYS A 405 43.25 -6.76 -37.69
CA CYS A 405 43.36 -5.30 -37.66
C CYS A 405 44.79 -4.76 -37.41
N ASP A 406 45.84 -5.54 -37.70
CA ASP A 406 47.25 -5.09 -37.67
C ASP A 406 47.65 -4.22 -38.88
N GLY A 407 46.90 -4.33 -39.99
CA GLY A 407 47.17 -3.64 -41.26
C GLY A 407 47.73 -4.50 -42.39
N SER A 408 47.76 -5.82 -42.21
CA SER A 408 48.23 -6.85 -43.16
C SER A 408 47.07 -7.78 -43.58
N ILE A 409 47.31 -8.88 -44.32
CA ILE A 409 46.29 -9.84 -44.80
C ILE A 409 46.90 -11.26 -44.96
N ASP A 410 46.28 -12.28 -44.35
CA ASP A 410 46.58 -13.72 -44.44
C ASP A 410 48.01 -14.14 -43.96
N GLU A 411 48.59 -13.50 -42.94
CA GLU A 411 50.00 -13.74 -42.52
C GLU A 411 50.26 -14.82 -41.45
N ASP A 412 49.24 -15.56 -40.99
CA ASP A 412 49.43 -16.55 -39.92
C ASP A 412 50.39 -17.71 -40.31
N PRO A 413 51.41 -18.03 -39.47
CA PRO A 413 52.33 -19.15 -39.72
C PRO A 413 51.69 -20.53 -39.90
N ALA A 414 50.45 -20.75 -39.44
CA ALA A 414 49.73 -22.02 -39.53
C ALA A 414 49.52 -22.50 -40.97
N TRP A 415 49.58 -21.59 -41.96
CA TRP A 415 49.34 -21.91 -43.38
C TRP A 415 50.62 -22.16 -44.21
N ALA A 416 51.78 -22.30 -43.55
CA ALA A 416 53.09 -22.46 -44.21
C ALA A 416 53.20 -23.68 -45.15
N ASP A 417 52.43 -24.75 -44.90
CA ASP A 417 52.50 -26.03 -45.63
C ASP A 417 51.56 -26.11 -46.85
N LYS A 418 50.83 -25.02 -47.17
CA LYS A 418 49.89 -24.90 -48.30
C LYS A 418 50.59 -25.17 -49.65
N GLY A 419 50.54 -26.44 -50.08
CA GLY A 419 51.17 -26.94 -51.32
C GLY A 419 52.17 -28.10 -51.17
N GLN A 420 52.33 -28.71 -49.99
CA GLN A 420 53.29 -29.80 -49.71
C GLN A 420 52.68 -31.24 -49.77
N PRO A 421 53.46 -32.32 -50.04
CA PRO A 421 52.97 -33.70 -50.14
C PRO A 421 52.81 -34.47 -48.80
N CYS A 422 51.99 -35.54 -48.76
CA CYS A 422 51.60 -36.30 -47.55
C CYS A 422 51.44 -37.84 -47.77
N SER A 423 51.39 -38.67 -46.69
CA SER A 423 51.23 -40.14 -46.77
C SER A 423 50.80 -40.83 -45.47
N GLU A 424 50.03 -41.93 -45.54
CA GLU A 424 49.47 -42.64 -44.36
C GLU A 424 49.43 -44.18 -44.47
N GLY A 425 49.55 -44.85 -43.32
CA GLY A 425 49.62 -46.32 -43.14
C GLY A 425 51.03 -46.82 -42.78
N LEU A 426 51.15 -48.04 -42.23
CA LEU A 426 52.44 -48.70 -41.91
C LEU A 426 52.35 -50.22 -42.10
N GLY A 427 53.44 -50.84 -42.56
CA GLY A 427 53.46 -52.24 -42.97
C GLY A 427 52.97 -52.42 -44.41
N VAL A 428 52.41 -53.60 -44.76
CA VAL A 428 51.91 -53.91 -46.11
C VAL A 428 50.62 -53.15 -46.52
N CYS A 429 50.21 -52.14 -45.76
CA CYS A 429 48.96 -51.39 -45.90
C CYS A 429 49.16 -49.85 -45.87
N GLN A 430 49.91 -49.25 -46.82
CA GLN A 430 50.27 -47.80 -46.85
C GLN A 430 50.03 -47.11 -48.22
N VAL A 431 49.60 -45.83 -48.25
CA VAL A 431 49.29 -44.99 -49.45
C VAL A 431 49.67 -43.48 -49.30
N SER A 432 49.50 -42.60 -50.32
CA SER A 432 50.05 -41.21 -50.34
C SER A 432 49.29 -40.14 -51.20
N GLY A 433 49.41 -38.83 -50.88
CA GLY A 433 48.67 -37.67 -51.44
C GLY A 433 49.36 -36.27 -51.31
N VAL A 434 48.59 -35.14 -51.34
CA VAL A 434 49.08 -33.73 -51.19
C VAL A 434 48.12 -32.83 -50.37
N PHE A 435 48.62 -31.79 -49.68
CA PHE A 435 47.86 -30.84 -48.84
C PHE A 435 47.29 -29.61 -49.58
N ALA A 436 46.02 -29.25 -49.30
CA ALA A 436 45.34 -28.03 -49.76
C ALA A 436 44.36 -27.47 -48.70
N CYS A 437 43.95 -26.20 -48.79
CA CYS A 437 42.97 -25.60 -47.88
C CYS A 437 41.63 -26.35 -47.90
N SER A 438 41.01 -26.49 -46.73
CA SER A 438 39.64 -27.00 -46.58
C SER A 438 38.60 -25.98 -47.07
N ASP A 439 37.43 -26.46 -47.49
CA ASP A 439 36.36 -25.64 -48.09
C ASP A 439 35.73 -24.62 -47.11
N ASP A 440 36.02 -24.73 -45.81
CA ASP A 440 35.61 -23.84 -44.73
C ASP A 440 36.71 -22.85 -44.29
N GLY A 441 37.89 -22.88 -44.93
CA GLY A 441 39.02 -21.99 -44.64
C GLY A 441 39.79 -22.29 -43.35
N SER A 442 39.47 -23.39 -42.64
CA SER A 442 39.95 -23.65 -41.27
C SER A 442 41.15 -24.60 -41.13
N ALA A 443 41.60 -25.26 -42.21
CA ALA A 443 42.67 -26.25 -42.19
C ALA A 443 43.39 -26.43 -43.55
N THR A 444 44.48 -27.21 -43.58
CA THR A 444 45.00 -27.85 -44.80
C THR A 444 44.98 -29.37 -44.68
N VAL A 445 44.42 -30.09 -45.65
CA VAL A 445 44.07 -31.53 -45.54
C VAL A 445 44.65 -32.41 -46.66
N CYS A 446 44.94 -33.68 -46.34
CA CYS A 446 45.56 -34.68 -47.23
C CYS A 446 44.52 -35.47 -48.05
N SER A 447 44.89 -35.93 -49.24
CA SER A 447 43.92 -36.27 -50.29
C SER A 447 43.47 -37.74 -50.46
N GLN A 448 43.90 -38.73 -49.65
CA GLN A 448 43.51 -40.18 -49.75
C GLN A 448 43.65 -40.95 -48.39
N HIS A 449 43.01 -42.13 -48.24
CA HIS A 449 42.98 -42.98 -47.01
C HIS A 449 42.89 -44.50 -47.33
N ALA A 450 43.12 -45.42 -46.35
CA ALA A 450 43.19 -46.89 -46.54
C ALA A 450 42.24 -47.74 -45.63
N PRO A 451 41.90 -49.01 -45.99
CA PRO A 451 40.85 -49.81 -45.32
C PRO A 451 41.33 -50.96 -44.39
N THR A 452 40.41 -51.49 -43.57
CA THR A 452 40.61 -52.47 -42.48
C THR A 452 40.18 -53.93 -42.79
N PRO A 453 40.87 -54.94 -42.24
CA PRO A 453 40.37 -56.31 -42.00
C PRO A 453 40.34 -56.63 -40.48
N SER A 454 39.37 -57.29 -39.83
CA SER A 454 38.40 -58.37 -40.14
C SER A 454 38.89 -59.81 -39.81
N VAL A 455 38.60 -60.22 -38.56
CA VAL A 455 38.31 -61.57 -38.02
C VAL A 455 38.93 -62.83 -38.65
N SER A 456 39.57 -63.68 -37.82
CA SER A 456 39.14 -65.08 -37.57
C SER A 456 40.11 -65.88 -36.67
N ASP A 457 39.52 -66.54 -35.66
CA ASP A 457 39.85 -67.87 -35.12
C ASP A 457 41.03 -68.12 -34.13
N GLU A 458 40.61 -68.37 -32.87
CA GLU A 458 41.00 -69.51 -31.99
C GLU A 458 42.40 -69.55 -31.31
N SER A 459 42.47 -69.08 -30.05
CA SER A 459 43.38 -69.59 -29.02
C SER A 459 42.61 -69.97 -27.74
N GLY A 460 42.20 -71.23 -27.61
CA GLY A 460 41.26 -71.69 -26.57
C GLY A 460 41.67 -72.98 -25.85
N LEU A 461 42.92 -73.06 -25.37
CA LEU A 461 43.44 -74.19 -24.57
C LEU A 461 44.46 -73.67 -23.55
N CYS A 462 44.33 -74.04 -22.27
CA CYS A 462 45.30 -73.69 -21.23
C CYS A 462 46.59 -74.51 -21.41
N ASN A 463 47.56 -73.95 -22.14
CA ASN A 463 48.73 -74.67 -22.69
C ASN A 463 50.08 -73.90 -22.69
N GLU A 464 50.10 -72.65 -22.23
CA GLU A 464 51.26 -71.75 -22.02
C GLU A 464 51.87 -71.08 -23.29
N LEU A 465 51.06 -70.51 -24.21
CA LEU A 465 51.51 -69.84 -25.47
C LEU A 465 50.69 -68.56 -25.89
N ASP A 466 51.20 -67.80 -26.88
CA ASP A 466 50.72 -66.51 -27.43
C ASP A 466 50.47 -66.63 -28.96
N ASP A 467 49.23 -66.43 -29.42
CA ASP A 467 48.81 -66.72 -30.80
C ASP A 467 48.09 -65.57 -31.56
N ASP A 468 47.72 -64.44 -30.90
CA ASP A 468 47.01 -63.32 -31.56
C ASP A 468 47.91 -62.10 -31.92
N CYS A 469 49.19 -62.18 -31.53
CA CYS A 469 50.23 -61.17 -31.73
C CYS A 469 50.08 -59.87 -30.92
N ASP A 470 49.44 -59.91 -29.74
CA ASP A 470 49.47 -58.81 -28.77
C ASP A 470 50.71 -58.81 -27.85
N GLY A 471 51.28 -59.99 -27.56
CA GLY A 471 52.55 -60.17 -26.86
C GLY A 471 52.51 -60.88 -25.49
N SER A 472 51.43 -61.61 -25.18
CA SER A 472 51.13 -62.19 -23.85
C SER A 472 50.66 -63.66 -23.97
N ALA A 473 50.91 -64.52 -22.96
CA ALA A 473 50.63 -65.97 -23.05
C ALA A 473 49.68 -66.47 -21.95
N ASP A 474 48.61 -67.18 -22.34
CA ASP A 474 47.57 -67.77 -21.46
C ASP A 474 46.87 -66.78 -20.48
N GLU A 475 46.49 -65.58 -20.96
CA GLU A 475 45.91 -64.52 -20.10
C GLU A 475 44.46 -64.77 -19.59
N ASP A 476 43.74 -65.78 -20.11
CA ASP A 476 42.26 -65.91 -19.97
C ASP A 476 41.71 -66.74 -18.79
N PHE A 477 42.52 -67.29 -17.86
CA PHE A 477 42.03 -68.18 -16.77
C PHE A 477 42.43 -67.76 -15.33
N PRO A 478 41.76 -66.75 -14.70
CA PRO A 478 42.25 -66.11 -13.48
C PRO A 478 41.99 -66.82 -12.13
N THR A 479 41.04 -67.75 -12.03
CA THR A 479 40.44 -68.24 -10.76
C THR A 479 41.03 -69.55 -10.22
N LYS A 480 42.15 -70.00 -10.79
CA LYS A 480 42.79 -71.29 -10.50
C LYS A 480 43.37 -71.34 -9.08
N GLY A 481 42.62 -71.95 -8.17
CA GLY A 481 43.01 -72.19 -6.78
C GLY A 481 42.09 -71.56 -5.72
N ASP A 482 41.02 -70.90 -6.14
CA ASP A 482 40.05 -70.27 -5.23
C ASP A 482 39.01 -71.26 -4.65
N VAL A 483 38.42 -70.87 -3.52
CA VAL A 483 37.36 -71.63 -2.83
C VAL A 483 36.06 -71.52 -3.62
N CYS A 484 35.42 -72.66 -3.92
CA CYS A 484 34.20 -72.75 -4.72
C CYS A 484 32.99 -73.21 -3.88
N SER A 485 31.80 -73.23 -4.48
CA SER A 485 30.59 -73.76 -3.87
C SER A 485 29.66 -74.35 -4.92
N SER A 486 28.98 -75.45 -4.59
CA SER A 486 28.03 -76.17 -5.45
C SER A 486 26.67 -76.28 -4.76
N GLY A 487 25.61 -76.07 -5.53
CA GLY A 487 24.26 -75.85 -5.02
C GLY A 487 23.96 -74.36 -4.80
N LEU A 488 22.72 -73.99 -5.05
CA LEU A 488 22.20 -72.62 -4.95
C LEU A 488 21.14 -72.53 -3.85
N GLY A 489 20.79 -71.30 -3.48
CA GLY A 489 19.80 -71.04 -2.45
C GLY A 489 20.01 -71.77 -1.12
N VAL A 490 18.91 -72.33 -0.61
CA VAL A 490 18.91 -73.17 0.60
C VAL A 490 19.65 -74.51 0.41
N CYS A 491 20.09 -74.84 -0.81
CA CYS A 491 20.82 -76.07 -1.16
C CYS A 491 22.36 -75.94 -1.25
N ARG A 492 22.95 -74.78 -0.92
CA ARG A 492 24.39 -74.49 -1.15
C ARG A 492 25.39 -75.22 -0.21
N ALA A 493 26.48 -75.74 -0.79
CA ALA A 493 27.63 -76.38 -0.10
C ALA A 493 29.00 -75.93 -0.69
N PHE A 494 30.13 -76.14 -0.01
CA PHE A 494 31.45 -75.52 -0.34
C PHE A 494 32.58 -76.52 -0.72
N GLY A 495 33.55 -76.09 -1.55
CA GLY A 495 34.68 -76.86 -2.14
C GLY A 495 35.82 -75.96 -2.69
N ASN A 496 36.64 -76.39 -3.66
CA ASN A 496 37.65 -75.54 -4.36
C ASN A 496 37.76 -75.81 -5.89
N TYR A 497 38.28 -74.84 -6.67
CA TYR A 497 38.48 -74.94 -8.13
C TYR A 497 39.83 -75.58 -8.53
N VAL A 498 39.80 -76.50 -9.51
CA VAL A 498 40.96 -77.25 -10.07
C VAL A 498 40.84 -77.39 -11.58
N CYS A 499 41.94 -77.54 -12.34
CA CYS A 499 41.84 -77.74 -13.80
C CYS A 499 41.03 -79.00 -14.16
N ALA A 500 40.06 -78.82 -15.07
CA ALA A 500 39.23 -79.91 -15.61
C ALA A 500 40.08 -80.93 -16.37
N ALA A 501 39.65 -82.19 -16.36
CA ALA A 501 40.46 -83.32 -16.84
C ALA A 501 40.80 -83.34 -18.35
N ASP A 502 40.22 -82.44 -19.15
CA ASP A 502 40.51 -82.26 -20.58
C ASP A 502 41.34 -81.01 -20.92
N GLY A 503 41.65 -80.16 -19.93
CA GLY A 503 42.53 -78.99 -20.10
C GLY A 503 41.86 -77.75 -20.71
N SER A 504 40.53 -77.71 -20.78
CA SER A 504 39.78 -76.57 -21.34
C SER A 504 39.41 -75.48 -20.32
N ASP A 505 39.26 -75.80 -19.02
CA ASP A 505 38.80 -74.87 -17.98
C ASP A 505 39.16 -75.35 -16.54
N VAL A 506 38.62 -74.73 -15.49
CA VAL A 506 38.68 -75.13 -14.07
C VAL A 506 37.31 -75.56 -13.50
N GLU A 507 37.24 -76.73 -12.88
CA GLU A 507 36.03 -77.33 -12.26
C GLU A 507 36.04 -77.30 -10.71
N CYS A 508 34.87 -77.29 -10.09
CA CYS A 508 34.65 -77.18 -8.64
C CYS A 508 34.31 -78.55 -8.00
N ASP A 509 34.93 -78.91 -6.87
CA ASP A 509 34.81 -80.25 -6.26
C ASP A 509 33.62 -80.47 -5.28
N ALA A 510 32.72 -79.49 -5.12
CA ALA A 510 31.58 -79.55 -4.20
C ALA A 510 30.32 -80.25 -4.77
N THR A 511 29.41 -80.70 -3.90
CA THR A 511 28.12 -81.32 -4.29
C THR A 511 26.93 -80.70 -3.54
N ALA A 512 25.89 -80.34 -4.28
CA ALA A 512 24.69 -79.62 -3.81
C ALA A 512 23.71 -80.44 -2.94
N GLY A 513 22.88 -79.73 -2.16
CA GLY A 513 21.68 -80.25 -1.49
C GLY A 513 20.47 -80.40 -2.43
N THR A 514 19.33 -80.85 -1.89
CA THR A 514 18.08 -81.09 -2.66
C THR A 514 16.95 -80.13 -2.26
N PRO A 515 16.18 -79.56 -3.20
CA PRO A 515 15.19 -78.53 -2.93
C PRO A 515 13.99 -78.99 -2.09
N GLN A 516 13.27 -78.01 -1.51
CA GLN A 516 12.10 -78.25 -0.64
C GLN A 516 10.76 -78.23 -1.39
N VAL A 517 10.69 -77.55 -2.53
CA VAL A 517 9.52 -77.48 -3.42
C VAL A 517 9.93 -77.92 -4.83
N SER A 518 8.99 -78.36 -5.66
CA SER A 518 9.32 -79.16 -6.86
C SER A 518 8.89 -78.61 -8.22
N THR A 519 8.30 -77.40 -8.33
CA THR A 519 7.95 -76.83 -9.66
C THR A 519 7.63 -75.33 -9.75
N GLU A 520 7.21 -74.61 -8.70
CA GLU A 520 6.86 -73.17 -8.83
C GLU A 520 7.04 -72.45 -7.47
N GLU A 521 7.68 -71.27 -7.45
CA GLU A 521 7.68 -70.34 -6.31
C GLU A 521 6.41 -69.48 -6.32
N GLY A 522 5.51 -69.69 -5.35
CA GLY A 522 4.23 -68.97 -5.26
C GLY A 522 4.19 -67.86 -4.20
N TYR A 523 5.35 -67.45 -3.69
CA TYR A 523 5.50 -66.50 -2.58
C TYR A 523 6.76 -65.68 -2.80
N CYS A 524 6.66 -64.36 -2.66
CA CYS A 524 7.82 -63.47 -2.60
C CYS A 524 8.31 -63.45 -1.14
N ASP A 525 9.36 -64.21 -0.81
CA ASP A 525 9.92 -64.31 0.55
C ASP A 525 11.45 -64.16 0.66
N LEU A 526 12.12 -63.80 -0.45
CA LEU A 526 13.57 -63.55 -0.54
C LEU A 526 14.43 -64.81 -0.30
N LEU A 527 13.87 -66.00 -0.56
CA LEU A 527 14.56 -67.29 -0.45
C LEU A 527 14.46 -68.04 -1.78
N ASP A 528 15.57 -68.63 -2.19
CA ASP A 528 15.65 -69.57 -3.32
C ASP A 528 15.23 -70.95 -2.78
N ASN A 529 13.93 -71.26 -2.87
CA ASN A 529 13.32 -72.43 -2.21
C ASN A 529 13.27 -73.68 -3.12
N ASP A 530 13.38 -73.51 -4.44
CA ASP A 530 13.45 -74.60 -5.42
C ASP A 530 14.88 -74.89 -5.95
N CYS A 531 15.87 -74.09 -5.49
CA CYS A 531 17.30 -74.29 -5.68
C CYS A 531 17.79 -74.20 -7.14
N ASP A 532 17.09 -73.42 -7.98
CA ASP A 532 17.47 -73.19 -9.38
C ASP A 532 18.60 -72.14 -9.57
N GLY A 533 18.79 -71.25 -8.60
CA GLY A 533 19.78 -70.17 -8.65
C GLY A 533 19.26 -68.75 -8.59
N LEU A 534 17.95 -68.58 -8.65
CA LEU A 534 17.25 -67.30 -8.58
C LEU A 534 16.46 -67.22 -7.26
N THR A 535 15.87 -66.07 -6.98
CA THR A 535 14.97 -65.88 -5.81
C THR A 535 13.72 -65.16 -6.29
N ASP A 536 12.54 -65.70 -6.00
CA ASP A 536 11.24 -65.09 -6.31
C ASP A 536 11.02 -64.81 -7.83
N GLU A 537 11.29 -65.78 -8.71
CA GLU A 537 11.38 -65.58 -10.18
C GLU A 537 10.12 -64.99 -10.81
N GLU A 538 8.93 -65.32 -10.30
CA GLU A 538 7.64 -64.79 -10.80
C GLU A 538 7.44 -63.29 -10.44
N TYR A 539 8.29 -62.74 -9.57
CA TYR A 539 8.30 -61.34 -9.16
C TYR A 539 9.43 -60.54 -9.82
N LEU A 540 10.39 -61.20 -10.48
CA LEU A 540 11.54 -60.59 -11.15
C LEU A 540 11.32 -60.42 -12.67
N ASP A 541 11.81 -59.31 -13.22
CA ASP A 541 11.82 -59.06 -14.67
C ASP A 541 13.01 -59.74 -15.39
N ALA A 542 13.12 -59.53 -16.70
CA ALA A 542 14.21 -60.06 -17.52
C ALA A 542 15.60 -59.46 -17.20
N GLN A 543 15.68 -58.52 -16.26
CA GLN A 543 16.87 -57.86 -15.74
C GLN A 543 17.08 -58.19 -14.24
N SER A 544 16.32 -59.15 -13.69
CA SER A 544 16.34 -59.56 -12.28
C SER A 544 15.95 -58.45 -11.31
N LYS A 545 14.96 -57.62 -11.68
CA LYS A 545 14.39 -56.58 -10.82
C LYS A 545 12.95 -56.93 -10.39
N TYR A 546 12.64 -56.72 -9.12
CA TYR A 546 11.28 -56.84 -8.57
C TYR A 546 10.35 -55.77 -9.19
N TYR A 547 9.50 -56.17 -10.14
CA TYR A 547 8.81 -55.26 -11.06
C TYR A 547 7.30 -55.09 -10.85
N ARG A 548 6.71 -55.85 -9.93
CA ARG A 548 5.27 -55.84 -9.73
C ARG A 548 4.85 -54.73 -8.77
N ASP A 549 3.67 -54.16 -9.00
CA ASP A 549 3.12 -53.09 -8.17
C ASP A 549 2.87 -53.53 -6.71
N ASP A 550 2.62 -54.82 -6.49
CA ASP A 550 2.45 -55.44 -5.16
C ASP A 550 3.76 -55.93 -4.51
N ALA A 551 4.91 -55.78 -5.20
CA ALA A 551 6.23 -56.18 -4.75
C ALA A 551 7.33 -55.41 -5.50
N CYS A 552 7.42 -54.09 -5.30
CA CYS A 552 8.31 -53.24 -6.07
C CYS A 552 9.69 -53.07 -5.41
N GLY A 553 10.76 -53.45 -6.13
CA GLY A 553 12.14 -53.38 -5.64
C GLY A 553 12.47 -54.39 -4.53
N ASN A 554 11.47 -54.93 -3.83
CA ASN A 554 11.52 -56.06 -2.90
C ASN A 554 10.11 -56.59 -2.60
N CYS A 555 10.03 -57.79 -2.01
CA CYS A 555 8.79 -58.50 -1.67
C CYS A 555 7.83 -57.83 -0.66
N PHE A 556 8.22 -56.74 0.00
CA PHE A 556 7.43 -56.12 1.09
C PHE A 556 6.92 -54.72 0.75
N THR A 557 7.10 -54.28 -0.50
CA THR A 557 6.81 -52.91 -0.93
C THR A 557 5.67 -52.92 -1.94
N ASP A 558 4.44 -52.84 -1.42
CA ASP A 558 3.21 -52.76 -2.20
C ASP A 558 2.88 -51.30 -2.52
N CYS A 559 3.14 -50.87 -3.76
CA CYS A 559 2.85 -49.53 -4.24
C CYS A 559 1.34 -49.24 -4.27
N THR A 560 0.52 -50.28 -4.43
CA THR A 560 -0.94 -50.15 -4.54
C THR A 560 -1.57 -49.80 -3.19
N GLU A 561 -1.02 -50.29 -2.07
CA GLU A 561 -1.39 -49.83 -0.72
C GLU A 561 -0.76 -48.48 -0.36
N ILE A 562 0.51 -48.24 -0.72
CA ILE A 562 1.23 -46.99 -0.40
C ILE A 562 0.53 -45.77 -1.01
N TYR A 563 -0.02 -45.92 -2.22
CA TYR A 563 -0.65 -44.84 -3.00
C TYR A 563 -2.17 -45.02 -3.25
N ASP A 564 -2.88 -45.72 -2.35
CA ASP A 564 -4.36 -45.73 -2.29
C ASP A 564 -4.88 -44.36 -1.81
N LYS A 565 -4.87 -43.38 -2.72
CA LYS A 565 -5.29 -41.98 -2.51
C LYS A 565 -6.26 -41.56 -3.63
N PRO A 566 -7.02 -40.46 -3.46
CA PRO A 566 -7.97 -40.01 -4.48
C PRO A 566 -7.28 -39.68 -5.82
N GLN A 567 -7.83 -40.19 -6.93
CA GLN A 567 -7.39 -39.93 -8.31
C GLN A 567 -5.95 -40.36 -8.65
N SER A 568 -5.34 -41.22 -7.82
CA SER A 568 -4.00 -41.76 -8.05
C SER A 568 -3.94 -43.28 -7.95
N TYR A 569 -2.85 -43.85 -8.45
CA TYR A 569 -2.50 -45.26 -8.32
C TYR A 569 -0.98 -45.41 -8.19
N GLY A 570 -0.51 -46.41 -7.43
CA GLY A 570 0.91 -46.69 -7.30
C GLY A 570 1.38 -47.76 -8.28
N LEU A 571 2.38 -47.43 -9.09
CA LEU A 571 3.04 -48.36 -10.01
C LEU A 571 4.50 -48.59 -9.59
N CYS A 572 5.05 -49.74 -9.97
CA CYS A 572 6.48 -49.99 -9.85
C CYS A 572 7.26 -49.41 -11.04
N ASP A 573 8.09 -48.39 -10.80
CA ASP A 573 9.05 -47.90 -11.80
C ASP A 573 10.30 -48.79 -11.80
N THR A 574 10.62 -49.38 -12.95
CA THR A 574 11.78 -50.25 -13.18
C THR A 574 12.89 -49.62 -14.01
N ASP A 575 12.76 -48.38 -14.48
CA ASP A 575 13.85 -47.68 -15.18
C ASP A 575 15.10 -47.45 -14.27
N PRO A 576 14.95 -47.05 -12.99
CA PRO A 576 16.07 -46.92 -12.05
C PRO A 576 16.80 -48.25 -11.80
N ALA A 577 18.07 -48.17 -11.37
CA ALA A 577 18.88 -49.37 -11.10
C ALA A 577 18.28 -50.28 -10.00
N THR A 578 17.52 -49.70 -9.07
CA THR A 578 16.68 -50.38 -8.08
C THR A 578 15.24 -49.89 -8.27
N PRO A 579 14.25 -50.76 -8.51
CA PRO A 579 12.88 -50.31 -8.72
C PRO A 579 12.32 -49.56 -7.51
N THR A 580 11.42 -48.61 -7.78
CA THR A 580 10.82 -47.74 -6.77
C THR A 580 9.35 -47.52 -7.05
N CYS A 581 8.52 -47.47 -6.01
CA CYS A 581 7.12 -47.07 -6.18
C CYS A 581 7.03 -45.63 -6.70
N GLN A 582 6.19 -45.45 -7.71
CA GLN A 582 5.88 -44.17 -8.33
C GLN A 582 4.37 -43.91 -8.26
N LEU A 583 4.01 -42.70 -7.83
CA LEU A 583 2.65 -42.20 -7.91
C LEU A 583 2.28 -41.91 -9.38
N THR A 584 1.15 -42.43 -9.83
CA THR A 584 0.58 -42.18 -11.16
C THR A 584 -0.81 -41.56 -11.04
N CYS A 585 -1.07 -40.48 -11.77
CA CYS A 585 -2.37 -39.81 -11.76
C CYS A 585 -3.32 -40.38 -12.82
N CYS A 586 -4.62 -40.32 -12.54
CA CYS A 586 -5.67 -41.00 -13.30
C CYS A 586 -6.79 -40.05 -13.74
N SER A 587 -7.62 -40.45 -14.70
CA SER A 587 -8.73 -39.64 -15.23
C SER A 587 -10.09 -40.01 -14.63
N VAL A 588 -11.07 -39.10 -14.77
CA VAL A 588 -12.42 -39.29 -14.18
C VAL A 588 -13.13 -40.49 -14.80
N GLY A 589 -13.13 -41.62 -14.08
CA GLY A 589 -13.88 -42.83 -14.44
C GLY A 589 -13.03 -44.04 -14.82
N ASP A 590 -11.71 -43.97 -14.69
CA ASP A 590 -10.82 -45.13 -14.84
C ASP A 590 -11.10 -46.21 -13.77
N THR A 591 -10.85 -47.47 -14.11
CA THR A 591 -11.22 -48.65 -13.27
C THR A 591 -10.19 -49.79 -13.28
N HIS A 592 -8.96 -49.59 -13.78
CA HIS A 592 -7.91 -50.61 -13.84
C HIS A 592 -6.49 -49.96 -13.95
N PRO A 593 -5.38 -50.64 -13.59
CA PRO A 593 -4.12 -50.04 -13.12
C PRO A 593 -3.14 -49.68 -14.25
N SER A 594 -3.62 -48.99 -15.28
CA SER A 594 -2.73 -48.31 -16.22
C SER A 594 -3.40 -47.03 -16.68
N CYS A 595 -3.43 -46.07 -15.74
CA CYS A 595 -3.86 -44.72 -16.01
C CYS A 595 -3.02 -44.16 -17.17
N THR A 596 -3.68 -43.95 -18.31
CA THR A 596 -3.01 -43.61 -19.56
C THR A 596 -2.47 -42.18 -19.52
N VAL A 597 -1.45 -41.90 -20.33
CA VAL A 597 -0.72 -40.61 -20.45
C VAL A 597 -1.56 -39.34 -20.70
N ASP A 598 -2.88 -39.47 -20.83
CA ASP A 598 -3.87 -38.39 -20.91
C ASP A 598 -4.66 -38.28 -19.59
N ALA A 599 -3.94 -38.07 -18.47
CA ALA A 599 -4.53 -37.88 -17.14
C ALA A 599 -5.19 -36.49 -17.00
N ASP A 600 -6.42 -36.43 -16.48
CA ASP A 600 -7.11 -35.17 -16.15
C ASP A 600 -6.62 -34.55 -14.82
N PHE A 601 -6.04 -35.39 -13.95
CA PHE A 601 -5.46 -34.99 -12.66
C PHE A 601 -3.94 -35.03 -12.68
N PHE A 602 -3.33 -34.17 -11.86
CA PHE A 602 -1.89 -33.98 -11.75
C PHE A 602 -1.51 -33.84 -10.27
N ASN A 603 -0.35 -34.39 -9.92
CA ASN A 603 0.40 -34.01 -8.74
C ASN A 603 1.36 -32.88 -9.15
N LEU A 604 1.25 -31.70 -8.52
CA LEU A 604 2.04 -30.52 -8.90
C LEU A 604 3.14 -30.20 -7.89
N ASN A 605 3.04 -30.71 -6.67
CA ASN A 605 3.99 -30.45 -5.59
C ASN A 605 5.04 -31.57 -5.40
N ASP A 606 4.95 -32.65 -6.19
CA ASP A 606 5.71 -33.91 -6.08
C ASP A 606 5.62 -34.55 -4.67
N VAL A 607 4.56 -34.27 -3.91
CA VAL A 607 4.30 -34.87 -2.59
C VAL A 607 3.44 -36.11 -2.77
N PRO A 608 3.91 -37.33 -2.44
CA PRO A 608 3.11 -38.53 -2.72
C PRO A 608 1.97 -38.79 -1.71
N ASP A 609 1.94 -38.05 -0.59
CA ASP A 609 1.04 -38.31 0.54
C ASP A 609 -0.37 -37.72 0.37
N ASP A 610 -0.56 -36.69 -0.45
CA ASP A 610 -1.84 -36.02 -0.74
C ASP A 610 -2.49 -36.48 -2.06
N GLY A 611 -1.77 -37.20 -2.92
CA GLY A 611 -2.30 -37.88 -4.10
C GLY A 611 -2.13 -37.08 -5.40
N CYS A 612 -3.16 -36.99 -6.22
CA CYS A 612 -3.16 -36.14 -7.42
C CYS A 612 -4.23 -35.04 -7.25
N GLU A 613 -3.80 -33.91 -6.70
CA GLU A 613 -4.65 -32.88 -6.10
C GLU A 613 -5.26 -31.90 -7.12
N PHE A 614 -4.63 -31.74 -8.29
CA PHE A 614 -5.00 -30.70 -9.25
C PHE A 614 -5.71 -31.25 -10.50
N GLN A 615 -6.84 -30.65 -10.89
CA GLN A 615 -7.51 -30.89 -12.17
C GLN A 615 -7.41 -29.65 -13.08
N LEU A 616 -7.05 -29.84 -14.36
CA LEU A 616 -6.91 -28.74 -15.32
C LEU A 616 -8.27 -28.20 -15.82
N ASP A 617 -8.61 -26.95 -15.49
CA ASP A 617 -9.78 -26.25 -16.03
C ASP A 617 -9.47 -25.67 -17.42
N THR A 618 -10.03 -26.29 -18.45
CA THR A 618 -9.82 -25.88 -19.85
C THR A 618 -10.51 -24.57 -20.25
N ASP A 619 -11.34 -23.99 -19.37
CA ASP A 619 -11.97 -22.67 -19.47
C ASP A 619 -11.22 -21.57 -18.67
N ALA A 620 -10.14 -21.94 -17.97
CA ALA A 620 -9.32 -21.01 -17.18
C ALA A 620 -8.04 -20.56 -17.92
N ILE A 621 -7.57 -19.36 -17.63
CA ILE A 621 -6.19 -18.92 -17.88
C ILE A 621 -5.44 -18.84 -16.54
N TYR A 622 -4.25 -19.45 -16.49
CA TYR A 622 -3.45 -19.58 -15.27
C TYR A 622 -2.37 -18.49 -15.18
N VAL A 623 -2.26 -17.81 -14.03
CA VAL A 623 -1.30 -16.73 -13.75
C VAL A 623 -0.51 -17.00 -12.47
N SER A 624 0.81 -16.89 -12.53
CA SER A 624 1.68 -17.04 -11.35
C SER A 624 2.94 -16.20 -11.52
N GLY A 625 3.11 -15.15 -10.71
CA GLY A 625 4.35 -14.38 -10.65
C GLY A 625 5.50 -15.10 -9.91
N SER A 626 5.19 -16.18 -9.19
CA SER A 626 6.11 -16.98 -8.38
C SER A 626 6.69 -18.19 -9.12
N SER A 627 6.08 -18.63 -10.22
CA SER A 627 6.58 -19.74 -11.04
C SER A 627 7.78 -19.32 -11.91
N PRO A 628 8.94 -19.99 -11.83
CA PRO A 628 10.12 -19.65 -12.65
C PRO A 628 9.93 -19.82 -14.17
N ALA A 629 8.88 -20.54 -14.59
CA ALA A 629 8.53 -20.74 -15.99
C ALA A 629 7.47 -19.73 -16.49
N ALA A 630 6.98 -18.83 -15.64
CA ALA A 630 5.96 -17.87 -16.03
C ALA A 630 6.48 -16.89 -17.08
N SER A 631 5.67 -16.65 -18.12
CA SER A 631 6.07 -15.79 -19.24
C SER A 631 4.85 -15.24 -19.97
N ASP A 632 4.87 -13.95 -20.29
CA ASP A 632 3.84 -13.29 -21.09
C ASP A 632 4.13 -13.45 -22.59
N THR A 633 4.08 -14.70 -23.03
CA THR A 633 4.32 -15.10 -24.43
C THR A 633 3.14 -15.90 -25.00
N VAL A 634 3.09 -16.03 -26.33
CA VAL A 634 1.99 -16.69 -27.04
C VAL A 634 1.90 -18.15 -26.62
N GLY A 635 0.84 -18.50 -25.88
CA GLY A 635 0.59 -19.85 -25.39
C GLY A 635 0.64 -20.01 -23.87
N CYS A 636 1.02 -18.96 -23.12
CA CYS A 636 0.97 -18.98 -21.66
C CYS A 636 -0.45 -19.20 -21.12
N GLY A 637 -0.50 -19.60 -19.85
CA GLY A 637 -1.74 -19.73 -19.09
C GLY A 637 -2.64 -20.89 -19.54
N ARG A 638 -2.13 -21.80 -20.37
CA ARG A 638 -2.86 -23.03 -20.76
C ARG A 638 -3.02 -24.02 -19.61
N GLY A 639 -2.06 -24.01 -18.67
CA GLY A 639 -2.03 -24.78 -17.43
C GLY A 639 -0.75 -24.49 -16.65
N PRO A 640 -0.65 -24.93 -15.38
CA PRO A 640 0.60 -24.97 -14.63
C PRO A 640 1.69 -25.83 -15.29
N VAL A 641 2.94 -25.64 -14.88
CA VAL A 641 4.04 -26.56 -15.25
C VAL A 641 3.70 -27.97 -14.75
N GLY A 642 4.02 -29.00 -15.53
CA GLY A 642 3.68 -30.40 -15.22
C GLY A 642 2.34 -30.86 -15.82
N THR A 643 1.45 -29.95 -16.20
CA THR A 643 0.09 -30.29 -16.70
C THR A 643 -0.02 -30.56 -18.21
N GLY A 644 1.12 -30.82 -18.87
CA GLY A 644 1.18 -31.06 -20.31
C GLY A 644 2.35 -30.38 -21.02
N GLY A 645 2.68 -30.87 -22.22
CA GLY A 645 3.81 -30.39 -23.01
C GLY A 645 3.65 -28.91 -23.42
N GLY A 646 4.48 -28.04 -22.84
CA GLY A 646 4.45 -26.60 -23.11
C GLY A 646 3.37 -25.83 -22.34
N HIS A 647 2.79 -26.40 -21.28
CA HIS A 647 1.98 -25.66 -20.32
C HIS A 647 2.86 -24.93 -19.30
N TYR A 648 2.61 -23.63 -19.15
CA TYR A 648 3.21 -22.74 -18.16
C TYR A 648 2.24 -21.57 -17.92
N PRO A 649 2.20 -20.97 -16.72
CA PRO A 649 1.34 -19.83 -16.43
C PRO A 649 1.82 -18.54 -17.13
N CYS A 650 0.92 -17.58 -17.30
CA CYS A 650 1.30 -16.21 -17.65
C CYS A 650 1.94 -15.52 -16.43
N ALA A 651 2.78 -14.51 -16.67
CA ALA A 651 3.47 -13.78 -15.62
C ALA A 651 2.62 -12.62 -15.06
N THR A 652 1.84 -11.94 -15.92
CA THR A 652 0.95 -10.84 -15.51
C THR A 652 -0.53 -11.14 -15.73
N ILE A 653 -1.37 -10.51 -14.90
CA ILE A 653 -2.83 -10.60 -14.93
C ILE A 653 -3.40 -9.88 -16.16
N GLY A 654 -2.86 -8.69 -16.49
CA GLY A 654 -3.28 -7.91 -17.65
C GLY A 654 -3.05 -8.66 -18.97
N TYR A 655 -1.90 -9.33 -19.13
CA TYR A 655 -1.66 -10.17 -20.30
C TYR A 655 -2.61 -11.38 -20.31
N ALA A 656 -2.77 -12.07 -19.18
CA ALA A 656 -3.66 -13.21 -19.04
C ALA A 656 -5.12 -12.91 -19.38
N LEU A 657 -5.66 -11.75 -18.99
CA LEU A 657 -7.00 -11.30 -19.37
C LEU A 657 -7.13 -11.13 -20.89
N SER A 658 -6.11 -10.57 -21.56
CA SER A 658 -6.10 -10.46 -23.03
C SER A 658 -6.03 -11.82 -23.73
N VAL A 659 -5.31 -12.79 -23.14
CA VAL A 659 -5.26 -14.17 -23.63
C VAL A 659 -6.63 -14.85 -23.45
N ALA A 660 -7.28 -14.68 -22.30
CA ALA A 660 -8.60 -15.23 -22.01
C ALA A 660 -9.65 -14.74 -23.01
N ASP A 661 -9.70 -13.43 -23.27
CA ASP A 661 -10.58 -12.81 -24.28
C ASP A 661 -10.31 -13.39 -25.68
N SER A 662 -9.03 -13.45 -26.09
CA SER A 662 -8.64 -13.96 -27.41
C SER A 662 -9.01 -15.43 -27.66
N LEU A 663 -9.13 -16.22 -26.58
CA LEU A 663 -9.48 -17.65 -26.62
C LEU A 663 -10.95 -17.92 -26.25
N GLY A 664 -11.72 -16.91 -25.83
CA GLY A 664 -13.09 -17.06 -25.38
C GLY A 664 -13.24 -17.84 -24.06
N ARG A 665 -12.24 -17.73 -23.17
CA ARG A 665 -12.22 -18.36 -21.83
C ARG A 665 -12.86 -17.46 -20.78
N SER A 666 -13.70 -18.02 -19.91
CA SER A 666 -14.49 -17.23 -18.95
C SER A 666 -13.81 -16.92 -17.62
N LYS A 667 -12.60 -17.44 -17.36
CA LYS A 667 -11.90 -17.29 -16.08
C LYS A 667 -10.40 -17.00 -16.23
N VAL A 668 -9.87 -16.20 -15.31
CA VAL A 668 -8.44 -16.05 -15.02
C VAL A 668 -8.21 -16.43 -13.57
N LEU A 669 -7.36 -17.43 -13.32
CA LEU A 669 -7.01 -17.95 -12.00
C LEU A 669 -5.60 -17.49 -11.64
N VAL A 670 -5.46 -16.85 -10.49
CA VAL A 670 -4.23 -16.18 -10.08
C VAL A 670 -3.68 -16.78 -8.80
N ALA A 671 -2.47 -17.33 -8.90
CA ALA A 671 -1.72 -17.88 -7.77
C ALA A 671 -1.25 -16.80 -6.79
N ASP A 672 -0.90 -17.20 -5.58
CA ASP A 672 -0.38 -16.33 -4.53
C ASP A 672 0.95 -15.66 -4.94
N GLY A 673 1.13 -14.44 -4.45
CA GLY A 673 2.20 -13.55 -4.89
C GLY A 673 1.80 -12.08 -4.89
N LEU A 674 2.72 -11.24 -5.32
CA LEU A 674 2.55 -9.80 -5.51
C LEU A 674 2.60 -9.48 -7.01
N TYR A 675 1.55 -8.86 -7.52
CA TYR A 675 1.40 -8.41 -8.90
C TYR A 675 1.38 -6.88 -8.92
N GLU A 676 2.51 -6.27 -9.29
CA GLU A 676 2.66 -4.81 -9.35
C GLU A 676 2.23 -4.30 -10.73
N GLU A 677 0.93 -4.29 -10.96
CA GLU A 677 0.28 -3.86 -12.19
C GLU A 677 -1.09 -3.21 -11.93
N SER A 678 -1.59 -2.45 -12.90
CA SER A 678 -2.96 -1.92 -12.88
C SER A 678 -3.84 -2.71 -13.85
N VAL A 679 -4.86 -3.37 -13.31
CA VAL A 679 -5.65 -4.39 -14.03
C VAL A 679 -6.95 -3.80 -14.56
N THR A 680 -7.22 -3.97 -15.85
CA THR A 680 -8.51 -3.63 -16.45
C THR A 680 -9.34 -4.90 -16.65
N LEU A 681 -10.49 -4.99 -15.98
CA LEU A 681 -11.40 -6.12 -16.10
C LEU A 681 -12.10 -6.16 -17.47
N ILE A 682 -12.32 -7.37 -17.98
CA ILE A 682 -13.02 -7.62 -19.24
C ILE A 682 -14.40 -8.23 -18.93
N GLU A 683 -15.42 -7.81 -19.68
CA GLU A 683 -16.79 -8.30 -19.52
C GLU A 683 -16.88 -9.81 -19.83
N GLY A 684 -17.52 -10.57 -18.93
CA GLY A 684 -17.67 -12.03 -19.05
C GLY A 684 -16.47 -12.85 -18.59
N ILE A 685 -15.34 -12.22 -18.23
CA ILE A 685 -14.14 -12.91 -17.73
C ILE A 685 -13.99 -12.67 -16.23
N SER A 686 -14.13 -13.72 -15.43
CA SER A 686 -13.99 -13.66 -13.97
C SER A 686 -12.52 -13.78 -13.54
N LEU A 687 -12.07 -12.88 -12.69
CA LEU A 687 -10.71 -12.82 -12.15
C LEU A 687 -10.73 -13.34 -10.70
N LEU A 688 -10.03 -14.45 -10.45
CA LEU A 688 -10.13 -15.22 -9.21
C LEU A 688 -8.74 -15.43 -8.58
N GLY A 689 -8.52 -14.85 -7.41
CA GLY A 689 -7.34 -15.05 -6.57
C GLY A 689 -7.55 -16.12 -5.51
N GLY A 690 -6.56 -16.29 -4.64
CA GLY A 690 -6.55 -17.25 -3.54
C GLY A 690 -6.10 -18.66 -3.92
N TYR A 691 -5.46 -18.84 -5.10
CA TYR A 691 -4.85 -20.11 -5.52
C TYR A 691 -3.42 -20.20 -5.00
N ARG A 692 -2.96 -21.39 -4.59
CA ARG A 692 -1.53 -21.61 -4.29
C ARG A 692 -0.73 -21.84 -5.57
N ALA A 693 0.50 -21.34 -5.63
CA ALA A 693 1.36 -21.52 -6.79
C ALA A 693 1.89 -22.96 -6.97
N ASP A 694 1.99 -23.73 -5.89
CA ASP A 694 2.44 -25.12 -5.87
C ASP A 694 1.31 -26.11 -6.16
N THR A 695 0.25 -26.16 -5.35
CA THR A 695 -0.84 -27.15 -5.50
C THR A 695 -2.02 -26.67 -6.34
N TRP A 696 -2.14 -25.36 -6.61
CA TRP A 696 -3.33 -24.73 -7.20
C TRP A 696 -4.65 -25.02 -6.45
N GLU A 697 -4.55 -25.42 -5.18
CA GLU A 697 -5.69 -25.39 -4.25
C GLU A 697 -6.13 -23.94 -4.01
N ARG A 698 -7.44 -23.71 -3.95
CA ARG A 698 -8.00 -22.39 -3.70
C ARG A 698 -8.52 -22.23 -2.28
N ASN A 699 -8.02 -21.22 -1.55
CA ASN A 699 -8.56 -20.79 -0.27
C ASN A 699 -8.53 -19.26 -0.16
N VAL A 700 -9.69 -18.62 -0.29
CA VAL A 700 -9.81 -17.14 -0.30
C VAL A 700 -9.51 -16.48 1.05
N ASP A 701 -9.55 -17.23 2.16
CA ASP A 701 -9.30 -16.71 3.51
C ASP A 701 -7.85 -16.92 3.98
N ALA A 702 -7.12 -17.88 3.38
CA ALA A 702 -5.77 -18.26 3.81
C ALA A 702 -4.67 -17.98 2.77
N THR A 703 -5.00 -17.88 1.49
CA THR A 703 -4.05 -17.76 0.39
C THR A 703 -3.99 -16.33 -0.16
N ASN A 704 -2.83 -15.68 -0.06
CA ASN A 704 -2.70 -14.24 -0.31
C ASN A 704 -2.26 -13.92 -1.76
N THR A 705 -3.23 -13.66 -2.64
CA THR A 705 -2.98 -13.06 -3.96
C THR A 705 -3.09 -11.54 -3.86
N THR A 706 -2.00 -10.80 -4.09
CA THR A 706 -1.94 -9.34 -3.88
C THR A 706 -1.75 -8.59 -5.20
N ILE A 707 -2.64 -7.63 -5.51
CA ILE A 707 -2.47 -6.69 -6.64
C ILE A 707 -2.14 -5.31 -6.09
N ARG A 708 -1.06 -4.69 -6.58
CA ARG A 708 -0.68 -3.31 -6.29
C ARG A 708 -0.64 -2.48 -7.56
N GLY A 709 -1.38 -1.37 -7.57
CA GLY A 709 -1.44 -0.49 -8.74
C GLY A 709 -0.13 0.25 -9.00
N VAL A 710 0.20 0.44 -10.28
CA VAL A 710 1.44 1.13 -10.73
C VAL A 710 1.19 2.19 -11.82
N THR A 711 -0.07 2.52 -12.11
CA THR A 711 -0.42 3.51 -13.15
C THR A 711 0.29 4.85 -12.98
N SER A 712 0.96 5.30 -14.04
CA SER A 712 1.38 6.69 -14.23
C SER A 712 0.27 7.49 -14.90
N GLY A 713 -0.38 8.36 -14.13
CA GLY A 713 -1.45 9.24 -14.60
C GLY A 713 -1.91 10.19 -13.53
N PHE A 714 -2.59 11.28 -13.92
CA PHE A 714 -3.07 12.31 -12.98
C PHE A 714 -4.02 11.73 -11.92
N HIS A 715 -4.82 10.72 -12.28
CA HIS A 715 -5.52 9.86 -11.34
C HIS A 715 -4.96 8.44 -11.45
N VAL A 716 -4.64 7.80 -10.33
CA VAL A 716 -4.10 6.44 -10.29
C VAL A 716 -5.21 5.43 -9.96
N LYS A 717 -5.16 4.25 -10.60
CA LYS A 717 -6.20 3.22 -10.53
C LYS A 717 -5.55 1.85 -10.42
N THR A 718 -5.80 1.10 -9.35
CA THR A 718 -5.32 -0.29 -9.23
C THR A 718 -6.18 -1.24 -10.06
N ILE A 719 -7.50 -1.27 -9.84
CA ILE A 719 -8.46 -2.02 -10.66
C ILE A 719 -9.37 -1.07 -11.44
N ILE A 720 -9.59 -1.37 -12.72
CA ILE A 720 -10.44 -0.60 -13.64
C ILE A 720 -11.56 -1.52 -14.16
N ALA A 721 -12.81 -1.11 -13.99
CA ALA A 721 -13.98 -1.76 -14.59
C ALA A 721 -14.82 -0.72 -15.35
N ASP A 722 -15.03 -0.93 -16.64
CA ASP A 722 -15.71 0.04 -17.52
C ASP A 722 -16.70 -0.69 -18.44
N GLY A 723 -18.00 -0.39 -18.31
CA GLY A 723 -19.05 -0.89 -19.21
C GLY A 723 -19.51 -2.35 -19.02
N ILE A 724 -19.05 -3.06 -17.97
CA ILE A 724 -19.45 -4.45 -17.68
C ILE A 724 -20.94 -4.49 -17.31
N SER A 725 -21.80 -4.95 -18.22
CA SER A 725 -23.23 -4.65 -18.17
C SER A 725 -24.17 -5.81 -18.48
N SER A 726 -23.67 -6.87 -19.12
CA SER A 726 -24.45 -7.96 -19.70
C SER A 726 -24.00 -9.36 -19.25
N GLU A 727 -22.69 -9.66 -19.30
CA GLU A 727 -22.12 -10.95 -18.87
C GLU A 727 -21.47 -10.87 -17.49
N THR A 728 -21.52 -11.96 -16.72
CA THR A 728 -21.07 -11.93 -15.32
C THR A 728 -19.54 -11.93 -15.21
N THR A 729 -18.99 -10.86 -14.64
CA THR A 729 -17.57 -10.74 -14.26
C THR A 729 -17.47 -10.71 -12.75
N LEU A 730 -16.81 -11.72 -12.16
CA LEU A 730 -16.49 -11.78 -10.73
C LEU A 730 -15.04 -11.39 -10.48
N LEU A 731 -14.81 -10.52 -9.49
CA LEU A 731 -13.51 -10.20 -8.90
C LEU A 731 -13.51 -10.72 -7.44
N GLU A 732 -12.74 -11.76 -7.14
CA GLU A 732 -12.79 -12.43 -5.84
C GLU A 732 -11.44 -12.99 -5.36
N GLY A 733 -11.16 -12.86 -4.06
CA GLY A 733 -10.02 -13.52 -3.41
C GLY A 733 -8.70 -12.76 -3.51
N PHE A 734 -8.75 -11.43 -3.61
CA PHE A 734 -7.57 -10.57 -3.70
C PHE A 734 -7.36 -9.69 -2.48
N ILE A 735 -6.08 -9.49 -2.14
CA ILE A 735 -5.63 -8.29 -1.44
C ILE A 735 -5.36 -7.22 -2.52
N ILE A 736 -6.07 -6.10 -2.46
CA ILE A 736 -5.95 -5.01 -3.43
C ILE A 736 -5.34 -3.80 -2.72
N ASP A 737 -4.12 -3.43 -3.13
CA ASP A 737 -3.34 -2.32 -2.61
C ASP A 737 -3.52 -1.11 -3.56
N GLY A 738 -4.28 -0.11 -3.11
CA GLY A 738 -4.53 1.12 -3.83
C GLY A 738 -3.27 1.97 -3.91
N ALA A 739 -2.84 2.33 -5.13
CA ALA A 739 -1.69 3.23 -5.29
C ALA A 739 -1.97 4.61 -4.68
N SER A 740 -1.07 5.13 -3.85
CA SER A 740 -1.13 6.55 -3.42
C SER A 740 -0.72 7.46 -4.58
N ASN A 741 -1.39 8.60 -4.70
CA ASN A 741 -1.15 9.56 -5.77
C ASN A 741 -0.33 10.75 -5.26
N PHE A 742 0.73 11.09 -5.98
CA PHE A 742 1.62 12.21 -5.65
C PHE A 742 1.47 13.39 -6.62
N ASN A 743 0.62 13.29 -7.65
CA ASN A 743 0.28 14.41 -8.53
C ASN A 743 -0.65 15.38 -7.80
N ALA A 744 -0.48 16.68 -8.03
CA ALA A 744 -1.25 17.68 -7.30
C ALA A 744 -2.76 17.58 -7.59
N GLY A 745 -3.60 17.47 -6.56
CA GLY A 745 -5.04 17.21 -6.69
C GLY A 745 -5.41 15.83 -7.28
N GLY A 746 -4.43 14.93 -7.46
CA GLY A 746 -4.60 13.62 -8.07
C GLY A 746 -5.33 12.62 -7.18
N ASN A 747 -6.21 11.80 -7.77
CA ASN A 747 -7.03 10.84 -7.01
C ASN A 747 -6.35 9.48 -6.90
N SER A 748 -6.58 8.78 -5.79
CA SER A 748 -6.31 7.35 -5.62
C SER A 748 -7.62 6.55 -5.70
N TYR A 749 -7.63 5.55 -6.58
CA TYR A 749 -8.71 4.58 -6.71
C TYR A 749 -8.16 3.16 -6.57
N ALA A 750 -8.50 2.44 -5.49
CA ALA A 750 -8.18 1.01 -5.42
C ALA A 750 -9.04 0.22 -6.43
N ILE A 751 -10.34 0.52 -6.50
CA ILE A 751 -11.22 0.05 -7.59
C ILE A 751 -12.00 1.24 -8.17
N TRP A 752 -11.82 1.50 -9.47
CA TRP A 752 -12.59 2.49 -10.24
C TRP A 752 -13.59 1.77 -11.16
N VAL A 753 -14.85 2.16 -11.07
CA VAL A 753 -15.97 1.51 -11.77
C VAL A 753 -16.80 2.55 -12.52
N ARG A 754 -16.95 2.37 -13.83
CA ARG A 754 -17.79 3.23 -14.69
C ARG A 754 -18.82 2.43 -15.48
N ASP A 755 -20.07 2.88 -15.45
CA ASP A 755 -21.19 2.36 -16.27
C ASP A 755 -21.43 0.83 -16.17
N CYS A 756 -20.95 0.19 -15.10
CA CYS A 756 -21.15 -1.24 -14.85
C CYS A 756 -22.50 -1.52 -14.17
N THR A 757 -23.08 -2.68 -14.45
CA THR A 757 -24.33 -3.15 -13.82
C THR A 757 -24.06 -4.25 -12.77
N SER A 758 -25.12 -4.87 -12.23
CA SER A 758 -25.06 -6.08 -11.40
C SER A 758 -24.43 -7.32 -12.08
N ALA A 759 -24.06 -7.20 -13.36
CA ALA A 759 -23.15 -8.10 -14.07
C ALA A 759 -21.74 -8.12 -13.43
N LEU A 760 -21.24 -6.97 -12.97
CA LEU A 760 -20.00 -6.88 -12.19
C LEU A 760 -20.25 -7.28 -10.72
N ARG A 761 -19.40 -8.16 -10.22
CA ARG A 761 -19.40 -8.63 -8.82
C ARG A 761 -18.01 -8.46 -8.21
N ILE A 762 -17.96 -7.86 -7.03
CA ILE A 762 -16.74 -7.66 -6.23
C ILE A 762 -17.02 -8.34 -4.88
N ASP A 763 -16.44 -9.52 -4.66
CA ASP A 763 -16.76 -10.41 -3.53
C ASP A 763 -15.49 -10.87 -2.81
N HIS A 764 -15.53 -11.08 -1.49
CA HIS A 764 -14.40 -11.61 -0.69
C HIS A 764 -13.00 -11.03 -1.00
N ASN A 765 -12.86 -9.70 -1.13
CA ASN A 765 -11.56 -9.03 -1.27
C ASN A 765 -11.17 -8.24 0.00
N ILE A 766 -9.87 -8.09 0.24
CA ILE A 766 -9.31 -7.18 1.25
C ILE A 766 -8.73 -5.97 0.52
N ILE A 767 -9.37 -4.81 0.64
CA ILE A 767 -9.08 -3.64 -0.20
C ILE A 767 -8.55 -2.49 0.68
N PHE A 768 -7.34 -2.02 0.36
CA PHE A 768 -6.72 -0.84 0.93
C PHE A 768 -6.82 0.30 -0.10
N GLY A 769 -7.42 1.43 0.28
CA GLY A 769 -7.34 2.65 -0.51
C GLY A 769 -6.00 3.32 -0.29
N GLY A 770 -5.34 3.75 -1.38
CA GLY A 770 -4.18 4.64 -1.31
C GLY A 770 -4.59 6.08 -1.03
N ASP A 771 -3.59 6.93 -0.85
CA ASP A 771 -3.78 8.34 -0.49
C ASP A 771 -3.96 9.25 -1.72
N GLY A 772 -4.70 10.34 -1.56
CA GLY A 772 -4.85 11.37 -2.59
C GLY A 772 -3.68 12.37 -2.56
N GLY A 773 -3.38 12.97 -3.72
CA GLY A 773 -2.31 13.97 -3.83
C GLY A 773 -2.74 15.34 -3.31
N ALA A 774 -1.84 16.07 -2.65
CA ALA A 774 -2.12 17.41 -2.13
C ALA A 774 -2.45 18.41 -3.26
N GLY A 775 -3.27 19.43 -3.01
CA GLY A 775 -3.59 20.48 -3.99
C GLY A 775 -2.44 21.46 -4.20
N ASP A 776 -2.32 22.01 -5.41
CA ASP A 776 -1.31 23.04 -5.71
C ASP A 776 -1.57 24.34 -4.94
N ASN A 777 -0.50 24.99 -4.48
CA ASN A 777 -0.58 26.30 -3.86
C ASN A 777 -0.90 27.37 -4.92
N GLY A 778 -1.78 28.31 -4.59
CA GLY A 778 -2.09 29.45 -5.44
C GLY A 778 -0.89 30.38 -5.61
N GLY A 779 -0.74 30.97 -6.79
CA GLY A 779 0.33 31.91 -7.11
C GLY A 779 0.23 33.23 -6.32
N ASP A 780 1.39 33.79 -5.98
CA ASP A 780 1.49 35.09 -5.30
C ASP A 780 1.10 36.26 -6.22
N GLY A 781 0.35 37.22 -5.67
CA GLY A 781 -0.08 38.43 -6.37
C GLY A 781 1.07 39.40 -6.65
N GLY A 782 1.08 39.97 -7.85
CA GLY A 782 2.04 40.97 -8.30
C GLY A 782 2.12 42.20 -7.38
N VAL A 783 3.35 42.67 -7.12
CA VAL A 783 3.59 43.93 -6.41
C VAL A 783 3.26 45.10 -7.34
N GLY A 784 2.43 46.02 -6.86
CA GLY A 784 2.06 47.24 -7.59
C GLY A 784 3.26 48.19 -7.73
N GLY A 785 3.44 48.76 -8.92
CA GLY A 785 4.52 49.71 -9.19
C GLY A 785 4.40 51.03 -8.41
N ASP A 786 5.52 51.50 -7.90
CA ASP A 786 5.63 52.79 -7.18
C ASP A 786 5.34 53.99 -8.09
N GLY A 787 4.80 55.06 -7.50
CA GLY A 787 4.54 56.33 -8.17
C GLY A 787 5.83 57.10 -8.47
N GLY A 788 5.95 57.63 -9.69
CA GLY A 788 7.03 58.55 -10.05
C GLY A 788 7.04 59.82 -9.19
N SER A 789 8.21 60.22 -8.71
CA SER A 789 8.43 61.49 -8.02
C SER A 789 8.37 62.69 -8.97
N ALA A 790 7.98 63.84 -8.45
CA ALA A 790 7.80 65.07 -9.22
C ALA A 790 9.06 65.92 -9.37
N GLN A 791 9.01 66.94 -10.24
CA GLN A 791 10.07 67.91 -10.46
C GLN A 791 9.86 69.22 -9.69
N GLN A 792 10.96 69.77 -9.16
CA GLN A 792 10.96 71.04 -8.42
C GLN A 792 10.51 72.21 -9.30
N GLY A 793 9.79 73.17 -8.73
CA GLY A 793 9.47 74.43 -9.38
C GLY A 793 10.72 75.28 -9.62
N GLU A 794 10.80 75.91 -10.78
CA GLU A 794 11.83 76.90 -11.11
C GLU A 794 11.74 78.15 -10.22
N ARG A 795 12.91 78.68 -9.87
CA ARG A 795 13.12 79.87 -9.04
C ARG A 795 12.75 81.16 -9.79
N SER A 796 12.48 82.24 -9.04
CA SER A 796 12.19 83.56 -9.63
C SER A 796 13.29 84.05 -10.57
N ILE A 797 12.97 84.46 -11.80
CA ILE A 797 13.97 85.05 -12.71
C ILE A 797 14.00 86.56 -12.55
N LEU A 798 15.22 87.11 -12.40
CA LEU A 798 15.48 88.53 -12.46
C LEU A 798 15.53 88.98 -13.92
N GLN A 799 14.41 89.49 -14.42
CA GLN A 799 14.34 90.05 -15.76
C GLN A 799 14.70 91.53 -15.77
N ASN A 800 15.52 91.95 -16.73
CA ASN A 800 15.75 93.37 -17.04
C ASN A 800 14.64 93.94 -17.95
N SER A 801 13.40 93.42 -17.83
CA SER A 801 12.27 93.68 -18.73
C SER A 801 11.52 94.93 -18.29
N HIS A 802 11.38 95.94 -19.16
CA HIS A 802 10.91 97.27 -18.74
C HIS A 802 9.40 97.40 -18.47
N GLN A 803 8.60 96.45 -18.95
CA GLN A 803 7.14 96.50 -18.95
C GLN A 803 6.57 95.08 -19.04
N ARG A 804 5.35 94.86 -18.55
CA ARG A 804 4.55 93.62 -18.73
C ARG A 804 4.66 93.01 -20.14
N SER A 805 4.58 93.80 -21.20
CA SER A 805 4.68 93.34 -22.59
C SER A 805 6.06 92.82 -23.01
N GLN A 806 7.13 93.24 -22.33
CA GLN A 806 8.49 92.72 -22.55
C GLN A 806 8.73 91.45 -21.75
N CYS A 807 8.21 91.37 -20.51
CA CYS A 807 8.18 90.12 -19.76
C CYS A 807 7.38 89.03 -20.50
N GLN A 808 6.21 89.39 -21.06
CA GLN A 808 5.39 88.53 -21.90
C GLN A 808 6.02 88.21 -23.28
N ALA A 809 7.15 88.82 -23.64
CA ALA A 809 7.90 88.50 -24.86
C ALA A 809 9.24 87.79 -24.58
N HIS A 810 9.62 87.62 -23.31
CA HIS A 810 10.87 87.00 -22.94
C HIS A 810 10.71 85.47 -22.97
N ALA A 811 11.61 84.79 -23.69
CA ALA A 811 11.52 83.36 -23.95
C ALA A 811 11.69 82.53 -22.68
N ASP A 812 12.57 82.96 -21.77
CA ASP A 812 12.86 82.25 -20.52
C ASP A 812 11.90 82.61 -19.37
N THR A 813 10.75 83.23 -19.60
CA THR A 813 9.78 83.55 -18.52
C THR A 813 9.06 82.26 -18.07
N PRO A 814 9.18 81.80 -16.81
CA PRO A 814 8.29 80.80 -16.23
C PRO A 814 6.83 80.98 -16.67
N GLY A 815 6.23 79.94 -17.24
CA GLY A 815 4.83 79.97 -17.71
C GLY A 815 4.52 80.80 -18.97
N ASN A 816 5.48 81.46 -19.63
CA ASN A 816 5.26 82.10 -20.95
C ASN A 816 5.68 81.20 -22.12
N ILE A 817 6.39 80.11 -21.83
CA ILE A 817 6.82 79.11 -22.81
C ILE A 817 5.74 78.03 -22.91
N SER A 818 5.26 77.79 -24.12
CA SER A 818 4.42 76.62 -24.39
C SER A 818 5.33 75.38 -24.48
N PRO A 819 5.14 74.31 -23.69
CA PRO A 819 4.05 74.07 -22.74
C PRO A 819 4.44 74.03 -21.25
N CYS A 820 3.82 74.92 -20.47
CA CYS A 820 3.16 74.51 -19.22
C CYS A 820 1.70 74.03 -19.45
N TRP A 821 1.27 73.94 -20.72
CA TRP A 821 0.27 73.04 -21.31
C TRP A 821 0.27 73.28 -22.85
N ASN A 822 0.30 72.24 -23.70
CA ASN A 822 0.04 72.36 -25.16
C ASN A 822 -1.02 71.32 -25.57
N SER A 823 -2.12 71.78 -26.15
CA SER A 823 -3.24 70.93 -26.60
C SER A 823 -2.94 70.11 -27.85
N ASP A 824 -1.88 70.45 -28.60
CA ASP A 824 -1.79 70.07 -30.02
C ASP A 824 -0.75 68.97 -30.31
N THR A 825 0.11 68.57 -29.35
CA THR A 825 1.21 67.60 -29.61
C THR A 825 1.45 66.51 -28.57
N ASN A 826 0.69 66.45 -27.46
CA ASN A 826 0.76 65.38 -26.44
C ASN A 826 2.18 64.89 -26.06
N SER A 827 3.08 65.81 -25.68
CA SER A 827 4.47 65.47 -25.29
C SER A 827 5.03 66.48 -24.30
N LEU A 828 5.88 66.00 -23.38
CA LEU A 828 6.41 66.71 -22.21
C LEU A 828 7.49 67.74 -22.60
N GLY A 829 7.35 68.98 -22.11
CA GLY A 829 8.41 70.00 -22.12
C GLY A 829 9.31 69.85 -20.89
N THR A 830 10.63 69.86 -21.07
CA THR A 830 11.55 69.25 -20.08
C THR A 830 11.99 70.09 -18.89
N THR A 831 11.48 71.32 -18.65
CA THR A 831 12.09 72.19 -17.61
C THR A 831 11.22 73.24 -16.89
N THR A 832 10.22 73.89 -17.52
CA THR A 832 9.91 75.30 -17.16
C THR A 832 8.67 75.58 -16.29
N CYS A 833 8.24 74.54 -15.56
CA CYS A 833 7.30 74.55 -14.45
C CYS A 833 7.41 73.16 -13.78
N GLY A 834 7.13 73.02 -12.48
CA GLY A 834 7.36 71.75 -11.78
C GLY A 834 6.50 70.62 -12.35
N ASN A 835 7.08 69.76 -13.19
CA ASN A 835 6.35 68.64 -13.79
C ASN A 835 5.87 67.67 -12.70
N GLY A 836 4.60 67.27 -12.78
CA GLY A 836 4.09 66.19 -11.95
C GLY A 836 4.80 64.88 -12.26
N GLY A 837 4.92 64.01 -11.26
CA GLY A 837 5.42 62.66 -11.48
C GLY A 837 4.47 61.88 -12.38
N SER A 838 5.02 61.04 -13.27
CA SER A 838 4.23 60.21 -14.19
C SER A 838 4.09 58.78 -13.67
N ASN A 839 2.87 58.23 -13.64
CA ASN A 839 2.65 56.78 -13.47
C ASN A 839 1.32 56.35 -14.09
N THR A 840 1.26 55.11 -14.59
CA THR A 840 0.05 54.51 -15.17
C THR A 840 -0.12 53.08 -14.66
N CYS A 841 -1.27 52.80 -14.05
CA CYS A 841 -1.57 51.52 -13.41
C CYS A 841 -2.73 50.85 -14.14
N GLY A 842 -2.52 49.64 -14.68
CA GLY A 842 -3.53 48.95 -15.48
C GLY A 842 -4.03 49.74 -16.72
N GLY A 843 -3.23 50.71 -17.20
CA GLY A 843 -3.62 51.65 -18.25
C GLY A 843 -4.41 52.88 -17.77
N ALA A 844 -4.73 53.00 -16.48
CA ALA A 844 -5.30 54.21 -15.88
C ALA A 844 -4.20 55.20 -15.47
N ASP A 845 -4.41 56.48 -15.74
CA ASP A 845 -3.49 57.55 -15.37
C ASP A 845 -3.66 57.94 -13.89
N VAL A 846 -2.57 57.88 -13.13
CA VAL A 846 -2.47 58.30 -11.73
C VAL A 846 -1.35 59.32 -11.52
N SER A 847 -0.90 59.96 -12.61
CA SER A 847 0.16 60.97 -12.59
C SER A 847 -0.20 62.16 -11.70
N GLY A 848 0.81 62.80 -11.13
CA GLY A 848 0.64 64.01 -10.33
C GLY A 848 0.36 65.24 -11.19
N GLY A 849 -0.25 66.25 -10.57
CA GLY A 849 -0.56 67.52 -11.21
C GLY A 849 0.69 68.36 -11.45
N GLN A 850 0.76 69.01 -12.61
CA GLN A 850 1.81 69.98 -12.93
C GLN A 850 1.70 71.22 -12.02
N GLY A 851 2.83 71.66 -11.49
CA GLY A 851 2.95 72.92 -10.76
C GLY A 851 2.80 74.13 -11.69
N ALA A 852 2.25 75.22 -11.18
CA ALA A 852 1.95 76.40 -12.00
C ALA A 852 3.18 77.24 -12.37
N GLY A 853 3.30 77.63 -13.64
CA GLY A 853 4.22 78.68 -14.07
C GLY A 853 3.78 80.07 -13.57
N ALA A 854 4.72 80.86 -13.05
CA ALA A 854 4.44 82.21 -12.54
C ALA A 854 4.49 83.24 -13.69
N VAL A 855 3.35 83.83 -14.04
CA VAL A 855 3.22 84.78 -15.15
C VAL A 855 3.65 86.20 -14.76
N CYS A 856 3.93 87.02 -15.77
CA CYS A 856 4.33 88.42 -15.62
C CYS A 856 3.35 89.23 -14.75
N PRO A 857 3.84 89.89 -13.67
CA PRO A 857 2.98 90.54 -12.70
C PRO A 857 2.03 91.57 -13.31
N ASN A 858 0.81 91.62 -12.75
CA ASN A 858 -0.15 92.65 -13.09
C ASN A 858 -0.92 93.08 -11.86
N ASN A 859 -0.58 94.26 -11.32
CA ASN A 859 -1.24 94.85 -10.17
C ASN A 859 -1.22 93.95 -8.92
N VAL A 860 -2.36 93.42 -8.50
CA VAL A 860 -2.50 92.50 -7.35
C VAL A 860 -3.29 91.26 -7.79
N ASP A 861 -3.15 90.90 -9.07
CA ASP A 861 -3.85 89.80 -9.69
C ASP A 861 -3.34 88.47 -9.12
N GLN A 862 -4.14 87.42 -9.29
CA GLN A 862 -3.78 86.08 -8.85
C GLN A 862 -2.94 85.38 -9.90
N GLN A 863 -1.84 84.76 -9.45
CA GLN A 863 -1.04 83.87 -10.28
C GLN A 863 -1.76 82.54 -10.56
N PRO A 864 -1.36 81.77 -11.58
CA PRO A 864 -2.02 80.52 -11.90
C PRO A 864 -2.00 79.51 -10.75
N ASN A 865 -3.09 78.76 -10.64
CA ASN A 865 -3.18 77.57 -9.79
C ASN A 865 -2.44 76.41 -10.48
N GLY A 866 -1.91 75.47 -9.70
CA GLY A 866 -1.41 74.21 -10.25
C GLY A 866 -2.52 73.38 -10.91
N ALA A 867 -2.16 72.25 -11.50
CA ALA A 867 -3.13 71.26 -11.95
C ALA A 867 -3.54 70.33 -10.79
N THR A 868 -4.78 69.86 -10.80
CA THR A 868 -5.20 68.68 -10.01
C THR A 868 -4.45 67.46 -10.55
N GLY A 869 -4.11 66.49 -9.69
CA GLY A 869 -3.56 65.21 -10.15
C GLY A 869 -4.58 64.37 -10.92
N PHE A 870 -4.15 63.20 -11.38
CA PHE A 870 -5.02 62.20 -12.01
C PHE A 870 -5.41 61.10 -11.01
N SER A 871 -6.51 60.40 -11.30
CA SER A 871 -6.95 59.23 -10.54
C SER A 871 -7.68 58.27 -11.45
N ALA A 872 -7.60 56.97 -11.15
CA ALA A 872 -8.25 55.90 -11.90
C ALA A 872 -9.79 55.84 -11.70
N GLY A 873 -10.42 56.89 -11.15
CA GLY A 873 -11.86 57.01 -10.98
C GLY A 873 -12.33 56.95 -9.52
N ALA A 874 -13.65 56.93 -9.31
CA ALA A 874 -14.27 57.16 -8.01
C ALA A 874 -14.12 56.01 -6.97
N SER A 875 -13.69 54.83 -7.39
CA SER A 875 -13.37 53.67 -6.54
C SER A 875 -11.88 53.59 -6.14
N HIS A 876 -11.08 54.55 -6.58
CA HIS A 876 -9.63 54.61 -6.40
C HIS A 876 -9.25 55.79 -5.50
N GLY A 877 -7.96 55.92 -5.20
CA GLY A 877 -7.43 57.07 -4.51
C GLY A 877 -7.79 58.39 -5.20
N ALA A 878 -8.43 59.31 -4.47
CA ALA A 878 -8.89 60.58 -5.02
C ALA A 878 -7.70 61.45 -5.49
N ALA A 879 -7.85 62.15 -6.62
CA ALA A 879 -6.81 63.06 -7.09
C ALA A 879 -6.59 64.24 -6.14
N GLY A 880 -5.32 64.57 -5.90
CA GLY A 880 -4.91 65.71 -5.10
C GLY A 880 -5.25 67.04 -5.76
N THR A 881 -5.84 67.97 -5.00
CA THR A 881 -6.36 69.23 -5.54
C THR A 881 -5.26 70.22 -5.89
N ALA A 882 -5.51 71.01 -6.95
CA ALA A 882 -4.64 72.11 -7.37
C ALA A 882 -4.30 73.10 -6.24
N GLY A 883 -3.01 73.38 -6.07
CA GLY A 883 -2.52 74.46 -5.20
C GLY A 883 -2.89 75.83 -5.78
N VAL A 884 -3.48 76.68 -4.95
CA VAL A 884 -3.97 78.00 -5.35
C VAL A 884 -2.81 79.00 -5.50
N GLY A 885 -2.77 79.74 -6.60
CA GLY A 885 -1.71 80.71 -6.87
C GLY A 885 -1.74 81.91 -5.91
N GLY A 886 -0.56 82.43 -5.58
CA GLY A 886 -0.39 83.64 -4.79
C GLY A 886 -0.68 84.91 -5.59
N HIS A 887 -0.86 86.03 -4.91
CA HIS A 887 -1.13 87.31 -5.55
C HIS A 887 0.13 88.15 -5.75
N ASP A 888 0.20 88.81 -6.91
CA ASP A 888 1.22 89.82 -7.19
C ASP A 888 1.19 90.96 -6.17
N ARG A 889 2.31 91.67 -6.04
CA ARG A 889 2.38 92.88 -5.23
C ARG A 889 2.85 94.05 -6.06
N ARG A 890 2.09 95.15 -6.03
CA ARG A 890 2.38 96.35 -6.84
C ARG A 890 3.07 97.45 -6.04
N SER A 891 4.12 98.04 -6.58
CA SER A 891 4.72 99.29 -6.09
C SER A 891 4.67 100.40 -7.14
N SER A 892 4.19 101.58 -6.72
CA SER A 892 4.27 102.82 -7.49
C SER A 892 5.40 103.76 -7.05
N ASN A 893 6.21 103.36 -6.05
CA ASN A 893 7.20 104.22 -5.41
C ASN A 893 8.53 103.52 -5.06
N CYS A 894 8.75 102.28 -5.53
CA CYS A 894 9.97 101.49 -5.30
C CYS A 894 10.28 101.13 -3.83
N GLY A 895 9.43 101.47 -2.86
CA GLY A 895 9.72 101.34 -1.42
C GLY A 895 8.59 100.74 -0.58
N SER A 896 7.37 100.74 -1.09
CA SER A 896 6.22 100.06 -0.46
C SER A 896 5.44 99.29 -1.51
N PHE A 897 5.08 98.04 -1.19
CA PHE A 897 4.32 97.15 -2.05
C PHE A 897 2.90 96.97 -1.51
N ASN A 898 1.90 97.23 -2.36
CA ASN A 898 0.50 96.96 -2.05
C ASN A 898 0.22 95.46 -2.23
N THR A 899 -0.23 94.82 -1.16
CA THR A 899 -0.58 93.39 -1.10
C THR A 899 -2.06 93.12 -1.40
N GLY A 900 -2.91 94.16 -1.42
CA GLY A 900 -4.37 94.01 -1.48
C GLY A 900 -4.98 93.19 -0.33
N SER A 901 -4.24 92.97 0.77
CA SER A 901 -4.55 92.01 1.85
C SER A 901 -4.43 90.52 1.47
N PHE A 902 -3.80 90.20 0.34
CA PHE A 902 -3.53 88.83 -0.11
C PHE A 902 -2.07 88.38 0.16
N ASN A 903 -1.83 87.08 0.11
CA ASN A 903 -0.50 86.48 0.20
C ASN A 903 0.08 86.25 -1.19
N ALA A 904 1.39 86.47 -1.37
CA ALA A 904 2.09 86.15 -2.62
C ALA A 904 2.66 84.72 -2.64
N VAL A 905 2.78 84.03 -1.51
CA VAL A 905 3.22 82.63 -1.51
C VAL A 905 2.12 81.76 -2.13
N GLY A 906 2.47 80.95 -3.12
CA GLY A 906 1.56 79.95 -3.70
C GLY A 906 1.21 78.87 -2.68
N LEU A 907 -0.05 78.46 -2.62
CA LEU A 907 -0.46 77.36 -1.74
C LEU A 907 0.05 76.02 -2.28
N PRO A 908 0.37 75.06 -1.38
CA PRO A 908 0.73 73.72 -1.80
C PRO A 908 -0.45 73.03 -2.49
N GLY A 909 -0.15 72.07 -3.36
CA GLY A 909 -1.15 71.12 -3.85
C GLY A 909 -1.59 70.18 -2.74
N GLY A 910 -2.83 69.68 -2.83
CA GLY A 910 -3.32 68.63 -1.94
C GLY A 910 -2.70 67.27 -2.30
N ASP A 911 -2.46 66.44 -1.30
CA ASP A 911 -1.96 65.08 -1.50
C ASP A 911 -3.00 64.19 -2.19
N GLY A 912 -2.54 63.17 -2.90
CA GLY A 912 -3.38 62.12 -3.48
C GLY A 912 -3.96 61.22 -2.40
N GLY A 913 -5.22 60.84 -2.56
CA GLY A 913 -5.84 59.83 -1.71
C GLY A 913 -5.19 58.47 -1.91
N ARG A 914 -5.04 57.70 -0.83
CA ARG A 914 -4.60 56.31 -0.90
C ARG A 914 -5.63 55.43 -1.61
N GLY A 915 -5.13 54.38 -2.27
CA GLY A 915 -5.93 53.24 -2.67
C GLY A 915 -6.50 52.49 -1.46
N SER A 916 -7.50 51.66 -1.72
CA SER A 916 -8.12 50.77 -0.75
C SER A 916 -7.58 49.35 -0.91
N ASP A 917 -7.22 48.73 0.20
CA ASP A 917 -6.88 47.31 0.26
C ASP A 917 -8.07 46.45 -0.19
N ALA A 918 -7.76 45.37 -0.89
CA ALA A 918 -8.75 44.46 -1.44
C ALA A 918 -9.17 43.36 -0.45
N GLY A 919 -10.33 42.75 -0.72
CA GLY A 919 -10.82 41.61 0.04
C GLY A 919 -10.04 40.32 -0.27
N GLY A 920 -9.76 39.54 0.78
CA GLY A 920 -9.16 38.22 0.65
C GLY A 920 -10.12 37.20 0.03
N GLY A 921 -9.52 36.23 -0.66
CA GLY A 921 -10.19 35.09 -1.24
C GLY A 921 -10.90 34.24 -0.19
N GLN A 922 -12.08 33.74 -0.53
CA GLN A 922 -12.79 32.77 0.29
C GLN A 922 -12.16 31.40 0.09
N GLY A 923 -11.83 30.73 1.19
CA GLY A 923 -11.42 29.33 1.18
C GLY A 923 -12.60 28.42 0.83
N CYS A 924 -12.27 27.22 0.37
CA CYS A 924 -13.27 26.25 -0.05
C CYS A 924 -14.15 25.75 1.11
N SER A 925 -15.43 25.49 0.81
CA SER A 925 -16.41 24.89 1.73
C SER A 925 -17.13 23.64 1.16
N ALA A 926 -16.84 23.23 -0.07
CA ALA A 926 -17.46 22.09 -0.75
C ALA A 926 -16.70 20.78 -0.49
N ILE A 927 -16.65 20.34 0.77
CA ILE A 927 -15.82 19.24 1.28
C ILE A 927 -16.07 17.85 0.64
N THR A 928 -17.16 17.67 -0.10
CA THR A 928 -17.49 16.43 -0.82
C THR A 928 -16.92 16.39 -2.24
N GLY A 929 -16.32 17.49 -2.71
CA GLY A 929 -15.90 17.69 -4.10
C GLY A 929 -17.06 17.62 -5.10
N SER A 930 -16.70 17.40 -6.36
CA SER A 930 -17.65 17.09 -7.44
C SER A 930 -17.12 15.97 -8.34
N VAL A 931 -17.91 15.53 -9.33
CA VAL A 931 -17.48 14.51 -10.31
C VAL A 931 -17.62 15.08 -11.73
N SER A 932 -16.54 15.03 -12.50
CA SER A 932 -16.46 15.55 -13.86
C SER A 932 -15.66 14.57 -14.74
N GLY A 933 -16.09 14.33 -15.98
CA GLY A 933 -15.43 13.37 -16.89
C GLY A 933 -15.47 11.89 -16.44
N GLY A 934 -16.11 11.57 -15.31
CA GLY A 934 -16.04 10.26 -14.67
C GLY A 934 -15.02 10.19 -13.52
N GLU A 935 -14.34 11.28 -13.21
CA GLU A 935 -13.35 11.39 -12.12
C GLU A 935 -13.85 12.35 -11.04
N TRP A 936 -13.40 12.16 -9.80
CA TRP A 936 -13.68 13.09 -8.71
C TRP A 936 -12.75 14.31 -8.82
N THR A 937 -13.21 15.47 -8.37
CA THR A 937 -12.42 16.71 -8.37
C THR A 937 -12.57 17.43 -7.03
N GLY A 938 -11.44 17.78 -6.42
CA GLY A 938 -11.39 18.69 -5.29
C GLY A 938 -11.95 20.06 -5.65
N SER A 939 -12.39 20.82 -4.64
CA SER A 939 -12.89 22.18 -4.84
C SER A 939 -11.82 23.20 -4.43
N PRO A 940 -11.43 24.13 -5.32
CA PRO A 940 -10.39 25.11 -5.04
C PRO A 940 -10.90 26.25 -4.14
N GLY A 941 -9.97 27.01 -3.57
CA GLY A 941 -10.24 28.33 -3.03
C GLY A 941 -10.50 29.35 -4.13
N SER A 942 -10.92 30.56 -3.74
CA SER A 942 -11.05 31.69 -4.68
C SER A 942 -9.87 32.65 -4.57
N SER A 943 -9.41 33.21 -5.69
CA SER A 943 -8.37 34.25 -5.69
C SER A 943 -8.81 35.50 -4.91
N GLY A 944 -7.85 36.17 -4.29
CA GLY A 944 -8.07 37.50 -3.71
C GLY A 944 -8.34 38.55 -4.79
N ALA A 945 -8.96 39.67 -4.42
CA ALA A 945 -9.13 40.77 -5.35
C ALA A 945 -7.87 41.65 -5.42
N ALA A 946 -7.68 42.39 -6.53
CA ALA A 946 -6.60 43.36 -6.66
C ALA A 946 -6.92 44.66 -5.89
N GLY A 947 -5.90 45.23 -5.22
CA GLY A 947 -5.99 46.51 -4.52
C GLY A 947 -6.20 47.68 -5.48
N THR A 948 -6.84 48.76 -5.03
CA THR A 948 -7.08 49.91 -5.90
C THR A 948 -5.87 50.85 -5.93
N HIS A 949 -5.58 51.47 -7.07
CA HIS A 949 -4.47 52.42 -7.22
C HIS A 949 -4.70 53.72 -6.41
N GLY A 950 -3.60 54.34 -5.97
CA GLY A 950 -3.61 55.67 -5.34
C GLY A 950 -3.82 56.80 -6.36
N GLY A 951 -4.22 57.97 -5.87
CA GLY A 951 -4.36 59.17 -6.70
C GLY A 951 -3.05 59.95 -6.82
N GLY A 952 -2.83 60.65 -7.92
CA GLY A 952 -1.73 61.61 -8.06
C GLY A 952 -1.96 62.85 -7.20
N GLY A 953 -0.90 63.37 -6.57
CA GLY A 953 -0.93 64.62 -5.82
C GLY A 953 -1.12 65.83 -6.72
N GLY A 954 -1.70 66.91 -6.19
CA GLY A 954 -1.91 68.16 -6.93
C GLY A 954 -0.62 68.97 -7.10
N GLY A 955 -0.50 69.71 -8.19
CA GLY A 955 0.60 70.65 -8.41
C GLY A 955 0.47 71.89 -7.53
N GLY A 956 1.60 72.46 -7.09
CA GLY A 956 1.64 73.69 -6.30
C GLY A 956 1.22 74.92 -7.10
N GLY A 957 0.64 75.91 -6.42
CA GLY A 957 0.31 77.20 -7.02
C GLY A 957 1.56 78.06 -7.27
N ALA A 958 1.51 78.92 -8.28
CA ALA A 958 2.59 79.85 -8.58
C ALA A 958 2.66 80.96 -7.53
N GLY A 959 3.87 81.44 -7.23
CA GLY A 959 4.09 82.58 -6.35
C GLY A 959 3.89 83.91 -7.07
N GLY A 960 3.26 84.87 -6.37
CA GLY A 960 3.10 86.26 -6.79
C GLY A 960 4.44 86.97 -7.01
N GLY A 961 4.53 87.72 -8.10
CA GLY A 961 5.68 88.56 -8.39
C GLY A 961 5.51 90.00 -7.91
N ALA A 962 6.41 90.87 -8.37
CA ALA A 962 6.44 92.30 -8.08
C ALA A 962 6.16 93.11 -9.36
N ASP A 963 5.03 93.83 -9.41
CA ASP A 963 4.72 94.87 -10.42
C ASP A 963 5.34 96.19 -9.95
N VAL A 964 6.22 96.78 -10.76
CA VAL A 964 6.93 98.01 -10.41
C VAL A 964 6.67 99.10 -11.45
N SER A 965 5.62 99.89 -11.22
CA SER A 965 5.09 100.84 -12.20
C SER A 965 5.92 102.13 -12.42
N TYR A 966 7.18 102.22 -11.94
CA TYR A 966 8.02 103.42 -12.03
C TYR A 966 9.52 103.08 -12.21
N ASN A 967 10.28 103.93 -12.91
CA ASN A 967 11.71 103.69 -13.18
C ASN A 967 12.57 103.85 -11.91
N CYS A 968 12.74 102.74 -11.19
CA CYS A 968 13.54 102.65 -9.98
C CYS A 968 15.04 102.61 -10.31
N SER A 969 15.70 103.77 -10.31
CA SER A 969 17.17 103.89 -10.41
C SER A 969 17.81 103.40 -11.73
N GLY A 970 17.09 103.45 -12.85
CA GLY A 970 17.66 103.22 -14.19
C GLY A 970 17.58 101.78 -14.71
N SER A 971 17.18 100.83 -13.87
CA SER A 971 16.79 99.46 -14.26
C SER A 971 15.33 99.19 -13.86
N PRO A 972 14.55 98.43 -14.65
CA PRO A 972 13.09 98.58 -14.68
C PRO A 972 12.28 97.37 -14.16
N ASP A 973 12.80 96.63 -13.18
CA ASP A 973 12.51 95.19 -13.11
C ASP A 973 11.14 94.84 -12.47
N ASP A 974 10.15 94.49 -13.30
CA ASP A 974 9.06 93.57 -12.94
C ASP A 974 9.68 92.17 -12.71
N THR A 975 9.41 91.53 -11.56
CA THR A 975 10.05 90.23 -11.22
C THR A 975 9.03 89.16 -10.84
N LEU A 976 9.11 88.00 -11.48
CA LEU A 976 8.22 86.85 -11.27
C LEU A 976 8.42 86.22 -9.88
N GLY A 977 7.35 85.69 -9.28
CA GLY A 977 7.52 84.77 -8.13
C GLY A 977 8.09 83.42 -8.56
N GLY A 978 8.23 82.50 -7.61
CA GLY A 978 8.63 81.12 -7.91
C GLY A 978 7.49 80.33 -8.55
N SER A 979 7.79 79.45 -9.50
CA SER A 979 6.77 78.52 -10.04
C SER A 979 6.44 77.41 -9.04
N GLY A 980 5.25 76.82 -9.13
CA GLY A 980 4.84 75.70 -8.29
C GLY A 980 5.65 74.43 -8.57
N GLY A 981 5.85 73.62 -7.54
CA GLY A 981 6.40 72.26 -7.68
C GLY A 981 5.34 71.27 -8.18
N GLY A 982 5.77 70.22 -8.88
CA GLY A 982 4.86 69.17 -9.33
C GLY A 982 4.37 68.28 -8.19
N GLY A 983 3.16 67.76 -8.31
CA GLY A 983 2.66 66.70 -7.43
C GLY A 983 3.22 65.33 -7.81
N GLY A 984 3.40 64.43 -6.84
CA GLY A 984 3.87 63.07 -7.08
C GLY A 984 2.78 62.17 -7.69
N ALA A 985 3.15 61.12 -8.43
CA ALA A 985 2.19 60.17 -8.98
C ALA A 985 1.67 59.20 -7.91
N GLY A 986 0.44 58.70 -8.07
CA GLY A 986 -0.08 57.62 -7.25
C GLY A 986 0.67 56.30 -7.48
N GLY A 987 0.74 55.47 -6.45
CA GLY A 987 1.22 54.09 -6.54
C GLY A 987 0.14 53.15 -7.06
N CYS A 988 0.53 52.09 -7.76
CA CYS A 988 -0.40 51.07 -8.22
C CYS A 988 -0.82 50.15 -7.07
N GLY A 989 -2.09 49.81 -6.96
CA GLY A 989 -2.52 48.70 -6.11
C GLY A 989 -1.87 47.38 -6.55
N GLY A 990 -1.64 46.48 -5.59
CA GLY A 990 -1.08 45.15 -5.83
C GLY A 990 -2.17 44.14 -6.25
N ASP A 991 -1.78 43.12 -7.01
CA ASP A 991 -2.71 42.09 -7.47
C ASP A 991 -3.09 41.14 -6.32
N GLY A 992 -4.26 40.49 -6.44
CA GLY A 992 -4.65 39.45 -5.49
C GLY A 992 -3.82 38.16 -5.69
N GLY A 993 -3.58 37.42 -4.61
CA GLY A 993 -3.02 36.07 -4.71
C GLY A 993 -4.08 35.06 -5.14
N ASP A 994 -3.69 34.04 -5.90
CA ASP A 994 -4.61 33.05 -6.43
C ASP A 994 -5.10 32.05 -5.37
N GLY A 995 -6.27 31.46 -5.61
CA GLY A 995 -6.81 30.40 -4.76
C GLY A 995 -5.94 29.14 -4.85
N GLY A 996 -5.77 28.43 -3.73
CA GLY A 996 -5.14 27.10 -3.74
C GLY A 996 -6.10 26.02 -4.24
N ASP A 997 -5.57 25.02 -4.93
CA ASP A 997 -6.36 23.95 -5.53
C ASP A 997 -6.85 22.92 -4.50
N GLY A 998 -7.92 22.20 -4.84
CA GLY A 998 -8.46 21.16 -3.97
C GLY A 998 -7.58 19.91 -3.95
N GLY A 999 -7.35 19.35 -2.76
CA GLY A 999 -6.64 18.08 -2.60
C GLY A 999 -7.41 16.91 -3.23
N GLY A 1000 -6.66 15.90 -3.70
CA GLY A 1000 -7.16 14.73 -4.40
C GLY A 1000 -7.85 13.72 -3.48
N GLY A 1001 -8.83 12.99 -4.02
CA GLY A 1001 -9.64 12.05 -3.24
C GLY A 1001 -9.03 10.65 -3.14
N ALA A 1002 -9.27 9.99 -2.00
CA ALA A 1002 -8.88 8.62 -1.71
C ALA A 1002 -10.13 7.71 -1.66
N PHE A 1003 -10.19 6.70 -2.53
CA PHE A 1003 -11.38 5.86 -2.70
C PHE A 1003 -11.03 4.37 -2.72
N VAL A 1004 -11.67 3.59 -1.85
CA VAL A 1004 -11.55 2.13 -1.89
C VAL A 1004 -12.32 1.57 -3.09
N ILE A 1005 -13.58 1.96 -3.25
CA ILE A 1005 -14.38 1.71 -4.47
C ILE A 1005 -15.07 3.01 -4.90
N PHE A 1006 -14.83 3.44 -6.13
CA PHE A 1006 -15.48 4.60 -6.74
C PHE A 1006 -16.35 4.15 -7.91
N ILE A 1007 -17.66 4.38 -7.80
CA ILE A 1007 -18.66 4.01 -8.81
C ILE A 1007 -19.23 5.29 -9.42
N THR A 1008 -19.13 5.43 -10.74
CA THR A 1008 -19.70 6.54 -11.50
C THR A 1008 -20.53 6.03 -12.67
N ASN A 1009 -21.57 6.77 -13.04
CA ASN A 1009 -22.37 6.48 -14.21
C ASN A 1009 -22.50 7.74 -15.09
N THR A 1010 -22.44 7.59 -16.41
CA THR A 1010 -22.69 8.68 -17.38
C THR A 1010 -24.18 9.05 -17.45
N SER A 1011 -25.07 8.14 -17.09
CA SER A 1011 -26.52 8.38 -16.94
C SER A 1011 -27.03 7.88 -15.59
N THR A 1012 -28.21 8.34 -15.15
CA THR A 1012 -28.70 8.02 -13.80
C THR A 1012 -29.13 6.57 -13.66
N THR A 1013 -28.33 5.75 -12.98
CA THR A 1013 -28.57 4.31 -12.81
C THR A 1013 -29.40 4.03 -11.55
N ALA A 1014 -30.37 3.11 -11.62
CA ALA A 1014 -31.14 2.68 -10.44
C ALA A 1014 -30.26 1.83 -9.50
N ALA A 1015 -30.35 2.04 -8.18
CA ALA A 1015 -29.51 1.34 -7.21
C ALA A 1015 -29.59 -0.20 -7.28
N ALA A 1016 -30.71 -0.77 -7.73
CA ALA A 1016 -30.88 -2.21 -7.95
C ALA A 1016 -30.14 -2.77 -9.19
N ASN A 1017 -29.66 -1.88 -10.07
CA ASN A 1017 -28.93 -2.22 -11.29
C ASN A 1017 -27.43 -1.94 -11.17
N LEU A 1018 -26.95 -1.38 -10.05
CA LEU A 1018 -25.53 -1.17 -9.79
C LEU A 1018 -24.79 -2.50 -9.55
N PRO A 1019 -23.44 -2.52 -9.58
CA PRO A 1019 -22.63 -3.70 -9.28
C PRO A 1019 -22.96 -4.34 -7.93
N LEU A 1020 -22.71 -5.65 -7.81
CA LEU A 1020 -22.88 -6.37 -6.54
C LEU A 1020 -21.55 -6.34 -5.77
N ILE A 1021 -21.53 -5.73 -4.58
CA ILE A 1021 -20.34 -5.58 -3.75
C ILE A 1021 -20.61 -6.24 -2.40
N ARG A 1022 -19.92 -7.34 -2.10
CA ARG A 1022 -20.20 -8.19 -0.93
C ARG A 1022 -18.95 -8.75 -0.25
N SER A 1023 -19.08 -9.09 1.02
CA SER A 1023 -18.04 -9.77 1.82
C SER A 1023 -16.64 -9.14 1.80
N ASN A 1024 -16.49 -7.90 1.34
CA ASN A 1024 -15.18 -7.26 1.22
C ASN A 1024 -14.79 -6.60 2.55
N THR A 1025 -13.51 -6.68 2.91
CA THR A 1025 -12.93 -5.92 4.02
C THR A 1025 -12.24 -4.68 3.46
N MET A 1026 -12.66 -3.49 3.88
CA MET A 1026 -12.23 -2.21 3.29
C MET A 1026 -11.53 -1.32 4.30
N THR A 1027 -10.36 -0.79 3.95
CA THR A 1027 -9.63 0.24 4.71
C THR A 1027 -9.41 1.45 3.82
N ARG A 1028 -9.88 2.63 4.25
CA ARG A 1028 -9.75 3.89 3.48
C ARG A 1028 -8.34 4.47 3.60
N GLY A 1029 -7.81 5.05 2.53
CA GLY A 1029 -6.63 5.93 2.54
C GLY A 1029 -6.95 7.33 3.03
N VAL A 1030 -5.96 8.22 3.06
CA VAL A 1030 -6.09 9.63 3.44
C VAL A 1030 -6.34 10.48 2.18
N GLY A 1031 -7.32 11.39 2.20
CA GLY A 1031 -7.45 12.38 1.13
C GLY A 1031 -6.29 13.38 1.16
N GLY A 1032 -5.83 13.86 0.00
CA GLY A 1032 -4.70 14.81 -0.07
C GLY A 1032 -5.04 16.16 0.56
N ASP A 1033 -4.08 16.84 1.16
CA ASP A 1033 -4.31 18.17 1.74
C ASP A 1033 -4.71 19.22 0.67
N GLY A 1034 -5.48 20.23 1.05
CA GLY A 1034 -5.82 21.34 0.17
C GLY A 1034 -4.64 22.29 -0.04
N GLY A 1035 -4.48 22.82 -1.25
CA GLY A 1035 -3.45 23.82 -1.56
C GLY A 1035 -3.66 25.12 -0.80
N ASN A 1036 -2.58 25.76 -0.37
CA ASN A 1036 -2.63 27.06 0.28
C ASN A 1036 -2.95 28.17 -0.73
N GLY A 1037 -3.69 29.20 -0.32
CA GLY A 1037 -3.88 30.38 -1.15
C GLY A 1037 -2.61 31.24 -1.25
N GLY A 1038 -2.40 31.87 -2.41
CA GLY A 1038 -1.25 32.72 -2.68
C GLY A 1038 -1.26 34.03 -1.90
N ILE A 1039 -0.07 34.61 -1.66
CA ILE A 1039 0.09 35.86 -0.91
C ILE A 1039 -0.43 37.04 -1.74
N GLY A 1040 -1.19 37.94 -1.10
CA GLY A 1040 -1.69 39.16 -1.73
C GLY A 1040 -0.57 40.17 -2.00
N GLY A 1041 -0.52 40.68 -3.23
CA GLY A 1041 0.50 41.61 -3.70
C GLY A 1041 0.50 42.93 -2.93
N LYS A 1042 1.69 43.49 -2.67
CA LYS A 1042 1.80 44.79 -1.99
C LYS A 1042 1.48 45.92 -2.97
N GLY A 1043 0.64 46.88 -2.58
CA GLY A 1043 0.52 48.13 -3.34
C GLY A 1043 1.81 48.94 -3.30
N GLY A 1044 2.10 49.64 -4.39
CA GLY A 1044 3.25 50.51 -4.55
C GLY A 1044 3.09 51.83 -3.78
N LEU A 1045 4.20 52.42 -3.41
CA LEU A 1045 4.26 53.69 -2.67
C LEU A 1045 3.87 54.87 -3.56
N GLY A 1046 3.30 55.91 -2.95
CA GLY A 1046 3.06 57.19 -3.62
C GLY A 1046 4.38 57.92 -3.92
N GLY A 1047 4.45 58.54 -5.10
CA GLY A 1047 5.60 59.37 -5.50
C GLY A 1047 5.70 60.66 -4.70
N GLU A 1048 6.92 61.16 -4.49
CA GLU A 1048 7.13 62.38 -3.71
C GLU A 1048 6.73 63.65 -4.46
N GLY A 1049 5.99 64.53 -3.78
CA GLY A 1049 5.64 65.87 -4.25
C GLY A 1049 6.83 66.83 -4.11
N ALA A 1050 7.12 67.62 -5.13
CA ALA A 1050 8.34 68.41 -5.21
C ALA A 1050 8.17 69.84 -4.67
N ASP A 1051 9.26 70.43 -4.18
CA ASP A 1051 9.29 71.79 -3.68
C ASP A 1051 8.93 72.84 -4.74
N GLY A 1052 8.29 73.92 -4.32
CA GLY A 1052 8.06 75.09 -5.14
C GLY A 1052 9.33 75.94 -5.32
N GLY A 1053 9.35 76.74 -6.38
CA GLY A 1053 10.43 77.63 -6.72
C GLY A 1053 10.68 78.69 -5.64
N LEU A 1054 11.95 78.88 -5.29
CA LEU A 1054 12.38 79.89 -4.32
C LEU A 1054 12.56 81.27 -4.98
N VAL A 1055 12.22 82.33 -4.26
CA VAL A 1055 12.46 83.72 -4.70
C VAL A 1055 13.82 84.26 -4.28
N PHE A 1056 14.46 85.06 -5.15
CA PHE A 1056 15.74 85.70 -4.87
C PHE A 1056 15.91 87.06 -5.58
N GLY A 1057 16.87 87.86 -5.12
CA GLY A 1057 17.19 89.19 -5.68
C GLY A 1057 16.42 90.36 -5.06
N ARG A 1058 16.43 91.51 -5.74
CA ARG A 1058 16.12 92.83 -5.13
C ARG A 1058 14.74 92.91 -4.46
N TRP A 1059 13.73 92.29 -5.07
CA TRP A 1059 12.35 92.32 -4.61
C TRP A 1059 11.90 91.03 -3.92
N ALA A 1060 12.82 90.16 -3.47
CA ALA A 1060 12.47 88.88 -2.84
C ALA A 1060 11.55 88.99 -1.61
N PHE A 1061 11.56 90.13 -0.90
CA PHE A 1061 10.63 90.41 0.20
C PHE A 1061 9.19 90.75 -0.26
N ALA A 1062 9.03 91.09 -1.54
CA ALA A 1062 7.76 91.46 -2.17
C ALA A 1062 7.22 90.36 -3.11
N MET A 1063 8.06 89.43 -3.55
CA MET A 1063 7.64 88.22 -4.26
C MET A 1063 7.12 87.13 -3.29
N GLY A 1064 6.69 85.99 -3.82
CA GLY A 1064 6.41 84.77 -3.05
C GLY A 1064 6.97 83.52 -3.73
N ASN A 1065 7.35 82.53 -2.90
CA ASN A 1065 7.72 81.20 -3.39
C ASN A 1065 6.50 80.51 -4.04
N GLY A 1066 6.75 79.59 -4.96
CA GLY A 1066 5.72 78.64 -5.38
C GLY A 1066 5.35 77.67 -4.26
N GLY A 1067 4.16 77.08 -4.36
CA GLY A 1067 3.74 75.99 -3.48
C GLY A 1067 4.49 74.68 -3.77
N ARG A 1068 4.68 73.84 -2.75
CA ARG A 1068 5.08 72.43 -2.91
C ARG A 1068 3.94 71.67 -3.60
N GLY A 1069 4.24 70.73 -4.49
CA GLY A 1069 3.23 69.77 -4.95
C GLY A 1069 2.88 68.76 -3.86
N GLY A 1070 1.65 68.24 -3.89
CA GLY A 1070 1.22 67.17 -2.98
C GLY A 1070 1.92 65.85 -3.27
N GLN A 1071 2.04 65.00 -2.25
CA GLN A 1071 2.49 63.62 -2.42
C GLN A 1071 1.46 62.81 -3.21
N GLY A 1072 1.91 61.81 -3.96
CA GLY A 1072 1.02 60.78 -4.49
C GLY A 1072 0.47 59.91 -3.38
N GLY A 1073 -0.73 59.35 -3.59
CA GLY A 1073 -1.29 58.35 -2.69
C GLY A 1073 -0.67 56.97 -2.92
N ASP A 1074 -0.43 56.23 -1.84
CA ASP A 1074 -0.03 54.82 -1.91
C ASP A 1074 -1.14 53.97 -2.55
N GLY A 1075 -0.77 52.93 -3.30
CA GLY A 1075 -1.70 51.90 -3.79
C GLY A 1075 -2.14 50.95 -2.68
N GLY A 1076 -3.37 50.42 -2.78
CA GLY A 1076 -3.89 49.42 -1.85
C GLY A 1076 -3.22 48.05 -2.04
N HIS A 1077 -3.12 47.27 -0.97
CA HIS A 1077 -2.66 45.88 -1.02
C HIS A 1077 -3.72 44.96 -1.64
N GLY A 1078 -3.28 44.00 -2.45
CA GLY A 1078 -4.11 42.91 -2.96
C GLY A 1078 -4.51 41.94 -1.85
N GLY A 1079 -5.67 41.29 -2.01
CA GLY A 1079 -6.13 40.27 -1.07
C GLY A 1079 -5.33 38.98 -1.20
N GLY A 1080 -5.09 38.27 -0.11
CA GLY A 1080 -4.53 36.91 -0.18
C GLY A 1080 -5.57 35.92 -0.73
N GLY A 1081 -5.12 34.87 -1.43
CA GLY A 1081 -6.00 33.83 -1.98
C GLY A 1081 -6.63 32.93 -0.91
N GLY A 1082 -7.78 32.35 -1.20
CA GLY A 1082 -8.40 31.35 -0.33
C GLY A 1082 -7.73 29.97 -0.46
N GLY A 1083 -7.67 29.20 0.62
CA GLY A 1083 -7.18 27.83 0.58
C GLY A 1083 -8.17 26.83 -0.04
N GLY A 1084 -7.64 25.81 -0.72
CA GLY A 1084 -8.42 24.70 -1.29
C GLY A 1084 -8.99 23.76 -0.24
N CYS A 1085 -10.04 23.02 -0.57
CA CYS A 1085 -10.56 21.98 0.33
C CYS A 1085 -9.58 20.80 0.37
N GLY A 1086 -9.50 20.14 1.52
CA GLY A 1086 -8.88 18.83 1.59
C GLY A 1086 -9.63 17.78 0.77
N GLY A 1087 -8.91 16.76 0.33
CA GLY A 1087 -9.40 15.64 -0.45
C GLY A 1087 -10.36 14.77 0.33
N ALA A 1088 -11.40 14.26 -0.35
CA ALA A 1088 -12.37 13.37 0.29
C ALA A 1088 -11.82 11.94 0.44
N SER A 1089 -12.19 11.23 1.51
CA SER A 1089 -11.81 9.85 1.76
C SER A 1089 -13.03 8.96 1.99
N TYR A 1090 -13.31 8.07 1.03
CA TYR A 1090 -14.49 7.21 1.04
C TYR A 1090 -14.19 5.72 0.90
N GLY A 1091 -14.99 4.90 1.59
CA GLY A 1091 -15.03 3.45 1.38
C GLY A 1091 -15.67 3.15 0.03
N ILE A 1092 -16.99 3.32 -0.06
CA ILE A 1092 -17.72 3.22 -1.34
C ILE A 1092 -18.32 4.58 -1.68
N TYR A 1093 -17.85 5.20 -2.77
CA TYR A 1093 -18.44 6.42 -3.32
C TYR A 1093 -19.28 6.07 -4.54
N VAL A 1094 -20.51 6.56 -4.61
CA VAL A 1094 -21.42 6.34 -5.74
C VAL A 1094 -21.92 7.67 -6.30
N HIS A 1095 -21.78 7.84 -7.60
CA HIS A 1095 -22.20 9.00 -8.37
C HIS A 1095 -23.23 8.63 -9.45
N ASN A 1096 -24.18 9.54 -9.67
CA ASN A 1096 -25.25 9.46 -10.67
C ASN A 1096 -26.15 8.22 -10.51
N GLN A 1097 -26.60 7.98 -9.29
CA GLN A 1097 -27.53 6.92 -8.92
C GLN A 1097 -28.92 7.45 -8.53
N SER A 1098 -29.94 6.61 -8.66
CA SER A 1098 -31.27 6.84 -8.10
C SER A 1098 -31.64 5.75 -7.08
N GLY A 1099 -32.10 6.18 -5.91
CA GLY A 1099 -32.26 5.31 -4.74
C GLY A 1099 -30.96 5.12 -3.96
N THR A 1100 -31.05 4.46 -2.80
CA THR A 1100 -29.92 4.22 -1.88
C THR A 1100 -29.35 2.81 -2.08
N PRO A 1101 -28.06 2.66 -2.41
CA PRO A 1101 -27.38 1.35 -2.47
C PRO A 1101 -27.34 0.60 -1.13
N THR A 1102 -27.28 -0.73 -1.19
CA THR A 1102 -27.36 -1.61 0.00
C THR A 1102 -26.01 -1.97 0.63
N TYR A 1103 -24.87 -1.59 0.03
CA TYR A 1103 -23.55 -2.13 0.39
C TYR A 1103 -23.10 -1.96 1.86
N HIS A 1104 -23.77 -1.10 2.62
CA HIS A 1104 -23.55 -0.86 4.05
C HIS A 1104 -24.40 -1.75 4.98
N LEU A 1105 -25.31 -2.55 4.42
CA LEU A 1105 -26.22 -3.43 5.17
C LEU A 1105 -25.54 -4.77 5.46
N ALA A 1106 -25.83 -5.33 6.64
CA ALA A 1106 -25.28 -6.62 7.07
C ALA A 1106 -25.59 -7.79 6.12
N ALA A 1107 -26.61 -7.66 5.25
CA ALA A 1107 -26.95 -8.67 4.24
C ALA A 1107 -25.93 -8.77 3.09
N ASP A 1108 -25.15 -7.70 2.84
CA ASP A 1108 -24.05 -7.69 1.86
C ASP A 1108 -22.69 -7.94 2.53
N ALA A 1109 -22.62 -8.12 3.86
CA ALA A 1109 -21.45 -8.56 4.62
C ALA A 1109 -20.13 -7.74 4.50
N ASN A 1110 -20.13 -6.58 3.85
CA ASN A 1110 -18.93 -5.73 3.76
C ASN A 1110 -18.50 -5.18 5.14
N VAL A 1111 -17.20 -5.24 5.43
CA VAL A 1111 -16.60 -4.80 6.70
C VAL A 1111 -15.73 -3.56 6.47
N PHE A 1112 -16.14 -2.43 7.04
CA PHE A 1112 -15.35 -1.20 7.00
C PHE A 1112 -14.45 -1.10 8.24
N MET A 1113 -13.14 -1.13 8.02
CA MET A 1113 -12.14 -0.92 9.06
C MET A 1113 -11.89 0.58 9.31
N PRO A 1114 -11.38 0.97 10.49
CA PRO A 1114 -10.77 2.29 10.68
C PRO A 1114 -9.67 2.50 9.62
N GLY A 1115 -9.65 3.69 9.03
CA GLY A 1115 -8.72 4.10 7.97
C GLY A 1115 -8.62 5.63 7.92
N GLY A 1116 -7.94 6.16 6.92
CA GLY A 1116 -7.51 7.56 6.80
C GLY A 1116 -8.61 8.61 6.92
N GLY A 1117 -8.20 9.86 7.18
CA GLY A 1117 -9.08 11.03 7.18
C GLY A 1117 -9.38 11.54 5.78
N GLY A 1118 -10.23 12.56 5.68
CA GLY A 1118 -10.12 13.49 4.56
C GLY A 1118 -8.89 14.37 4.78
N GLY A 1119 -8.33 14.94 3.72
CA GLY A 1119 -7.19 15.84 3.81
C GLY A 1119 -7.52 17.10 4.62
N THR A 1120 -6.51 17.78 5.13
CA THR A 1120 -6.68 19.07 5.79
C THR A 1120 -7.01 20.16 4.78
N GLY A 1121 -7.78 21.17 5.19
CA GLY A 1121 -8.03 22.35 4.35
C GLY A 1121 -6.79 23.24 4.24
N GLY A 1122 -6.46 23.69 3.03
CA GLY A 1122 -5.30 24.56 2.79
C GLY A 1122 -5.42 25.90 3.52
N ALA A 1123 -4.30 26.49 3.92
CA ALA A 1123 -4.31 27.80 4.57
C ALA A 1123 -4.72 28.93 3.61
N GLY A 1124 -5.29 29.99 4.16
CA GLY A 1124 -5.53 31.23 3.40
C GLY A 1124 -4.23 32.02 3.23
N GLY A 1125 -4.01 32.58 2.05
CA GLY A 1125 -2.84 33.37 1.72
C GLY A 1125 -2.72 34.64 2.56
N ALA A 1126 -1.49 34.98 2.95
CA ALA A 1126 -1.24 36.19 3.72
C ALA A 1126 -1.46 37.46 2.87
N SER A 1127 -1.71 38.60 3.50
CA SER A 1127 -1.65 39.92 2.85
C SER A 1127 -1.38 41.00 3.90
N ASN A 1128 -0.76 42.10 3.48
CA ASN A 1128 -0.65 43.31 4.28
C ASN A 1128 -2.01 44.01 4.50
N GLY A 1129 -2.99 43.76 3.62
CA GLY A 1129 -4.37 44.20 3.73
C GLY A 1129 -5.25 43.12 4.37
N ASN A 1130 -6.08 42.45 3.55
CA ASN A 1130 -6.92 41.34 4.00
C ASN A 1130 -6.37 40.00 3.47
N GLY A 1131 -5.91 39.14 4.38
CA GLY A 1131 -5.54 37.75 4.04
C GLY A 1131 -6.76 36.93 3.60
N GLY A 1132 -6.51 35.87 2.87
CA GLY A 1132 -7.54 34.91 2.47
C GLY A 1132 -7.98 34.01 3.63
N HIS A 1133 -9.07 33.28 3.43
CA HIS A 1133 -9.57 32.31 4.41
C HIS A 1133 -9.06 30.90 4.09
N ALA A 1134 -8.83 30.09 5.14
CA ALA A 1134 -8.50 28.69 4.99
C ALA A 1134 -9.65 27.90 4.35
N GLY A 1135 -9.30 26.86 3.60
CA GLY A 1135 -10.23 25.85 3.12
C GLY A 1135 -10.74 24.96 4.25
N SER A 1136 -11.74 24.14 3.93
CA SER A 1136 -12.31 23.16 4.85
C SER A 1136 -11.70 21.78 4.64
N ASP A 1137 -11.52 21.02 5.72
CA ASP A 1137 -11.06 19.62 5.67
C ASP A 1137 -12.00 18.75 4.81
N GLY A 1138 -11.43 17.76 4.11
CA GLY A 1138 -12.16 16.87 3.22
C GLY A 1138 -13.14 15.96 3.95
N ALA A 1139 -14.22 15.58 3.26
CA ALA A 1139 -15.21 14.65 3.83
C ALA A 1139 -14.62 13.24 4.02
N ALA A 1140 -14.83 12.64 5.20
CA ALA A 1140 -14.42 11.27 5.52
C ALA A 1140 -15.62 10.42 5.95
N ALA A 1141 -15.94 9.36 5.20
CA ALA A 1141 -17.00 8.42 5.58
C ALA A 1141 -16.85 7.06 4.89
N ASN A 1142 -17.54 6.05 5.39
CA ASN A 1142 -17.55 4.74 4.76
C ASN A 1142 -18.35 4.72 3.44
N TRP A 1143 -19.33 5.61 3.28
CA TRP A 1143 -20.13 5.79 2.06
C TRP A 1143 -20.71 7.22 1.94
N ASN A 1144 -21.22 7.60 0.76
CA ASN A 1144 -21.69 8.96 0.46
C ASN A 1144 -23.21 9.13 0.21
N TYR A 1145 -24.03 8.11 0.49
CA TYR A 1145 -25.45 8.02 0.10
C TYR A 1145 -26.41 7.60 1.24
#